data_AF-A0A1B6CKU8-F1
#
_entry.id   AF-A0A1B6CKU8-F1
#
_cell.length_a   1.000
_cell.length_b   1.000
_cell.length_c   1.000
_cell.angle_alpha   90.00
_cell.angle_beta   90.00
_cell.angle_gamma   90.00
#
_symmetry.space_group_name_H-M   'P 1'
#
loop_
_entity.id
_entity.type
_entity.pdbx_description
1 polymer ?
#
loop_
_entity_poly.entity_id
_entity_poly.type
_entity_poly.pdbx_seq_one_letter_code
_entity_poly.pdbx_strand_id
1 'polypeptide(L)'
;MRVIEVQSYSVSNLVNNAFASSWSDDNKMAVIHDKGVHILALTPNPHSVLASLSCSRYSIKTDSSFPCSDLGIDLKKLIWNLDKDDVYKLLLDTSLSPILPKTEPINPNVKQVAWSPIIHLKDQECLLSVLTDMGSLIIYRLMNMTWVNLTSISELWIDHCKKKWSSIDTLSLKEEMAELERRGSHAKITAMCWSCCVYNNSVLFFTATKAGEISFWRIGRALKIIKTNLLHSIQSDLQMIVKVHWFSIAENAGFLLVASLEGLLKCYTIQCGTNTSDFKIKDTYSIWSERDRLKVSYMDVWKCETGELLVFVKEAFVLVFLLESTGKPVCHAVHRCSDIKISSISRVNDNSILMTTCSGRVCILYINLIKNKLQLTSQQVDNNFNLSHMACYGASLSRNKVICGIVLSANQAFDHLILRDPSQIILGTLPEIVKPLSFLQTSNESLCTMWDFLEVLRVQTIQKTFVPEIESKRAVLDTLSVGKLTLLLWMISFKLAAEEDELKLSRLKNLRNEVEILVLSCHFFKRTAILLSLENTLTLFQLQSLGLIKKWLQNLSNLDAEYSSTLTTASSLLEQVQGIQNIPSIELCSICNSEIPLLNDHYYSLCVNGHKIPRCSLSLIQCNEVPYFICGQCGVLAHSLSVEDFKIMYSGSSLD
;
A
#
# COMPACT_ATOMS: atom_id res chain seq x y z
N MET A 1 0.66 -2.07 -28.44
CA MET A 1 0.82 -1.93 -26.99
C MET A 1 2.14 -1.30 -26.66
N ARG A 2 2.09 -0.14 -26.01
CA ARG A 2 3.26 0.65 -25.63
C ARG A 2 3.17 1.13 -24.19
N VAL A 3 4.30 1.11 -23.47
CA VAL A 3 4.45 1.84 -22.21
C VAL A 3 4.70 3.31 -22.53
N ILE A 4 3.84 4.19 -22.03
CA ILE A 4 4.02 5.65 -22.15
C ILE A 4 4.68 6.14 -20.86
N GLU A 5 5.93 6.60 -20.95
CA GLU A 5 6.61 7.26 -19.84
C GLU A 5 5.89 8.56 -19.48
N VAL A 6 5.59 8.71 -18.19
CA VAL A 6 4.99 9.91 -17.62
C VAL A 6 6.06 10.75 -16.92
N GLN A 7 6.93 10.10 -16.16
CA GLN A 7 7.98 10.75 -15.39
C GLN A 7 9.08 9.77 -15.04
N SER A 8 10.31 10.26 -14.87
CA SER A 8 11.41 9.48 -14.33
C SER A 8 12.14 10.17 -13.19
N TYR A 9 12.72 9.35 -12.31
CA TYR A 9 13.38 9.76 -11.08
C TYR A 9 14.75 9.10 -10.97
N SER A 10 15.81 9.89 -10.78
CA SER A 10 17.12 9.36 -10.43
C SER A 10 17.13 8.79 -9.01
N VAL A 11 17.85 7.68 -8.83
CA VAL A 11 18.18 7.08 -7.54
C VAL A 11 19.70 6.96 -7.45
N SER A 12 20.28 7.56 -6.39
CA SER A 12 21.73 7.72 -6.22
C SER A 12 22.47 6.44 -5.81
N ASN A 13 21.75 5.33 -5.62
CA ASN A 13 22.27 4.07 -5.12
C ASN A 13 22.01 2.95 -6.14
N LEU A 14 22.87 1.92 -6.16
CA LEU A 14 22.78 0.82 -7.12
C LEU A 14 21.65 -0.14 -6.76
N VAL A 15 20.88 -0.56 -7.76
CA VAL A 15 19.91 -1.65 -7.64
C VAL A 15 20.47 -2.88 -8.32
N ASN A 16 20.67 -3.95 -7.55
CA ASN A 16 21.35 -5.16 -8.02
C ASN A 16 20.47 -6.42 -7.95
N ASN A 17 19.32 -6.36 -7.27
CA ASN A 17 18.43 -7.49 -7.05
C ASN A 17 17.31 -7.50 -8.09
N ALA A 18 17.03 -8.65 -8.72
CA ALA A 18 15.77 -8.82 -9.45
C ALA A 18 14.59 -8.79 -8.47
N PHE A 19 13.41 -8.39 -8.94
CA PHE A 19 12.22 -8.15 -8.11
C PHE A 19 12.48 -7.11 -7.01
N ALA A 20 13.28 -6.08 -7.31
CA ALA A 20 13.65 -5.03 -6.36
C ALA A 20 12.51 -4.08 -5.97
N SER A 21 11.37 -4.11 -6.66
CA SER A 21 10.26 -3.18 -6.45
C SER A 21 9.01 -3.86 -5.90
N SER A 22 8.29 -3.18 -5.02
CA SER A 22 6.98 -3.58 -4.52
C SER A 22 6.07 -2.37 -4.33
N TRP A 23 4.77 -2.52 -4.63
CA TRP A 23 3.80 -1.43 -4.54
C TRP A 23 2.73 -1.76 -3.49
N SER A 24 2.37 -0.80 -2.65
CA SER A 24 1.40 -0.95 -1.57
C SER A 24 -0.04 -0.60 -1.97
N ASP A 25 -1.01 -1.03 -1.17
CA ASP A 25 -2.42 -0.66 -1.36
C ASP A 25 -2.70 0.83 -1.07
N ASP A 26 -1.80 1.52 -0.38
CA ASP A 26 -1.85 2.96 -0.10
C ASP A 26 -0.93 3.79 -1.03
N ASN A 27 -0.66 3.25 -2.22
CA ASN A 27 0.03 3.91 -3.33
C ASN A 27 1.48 4.38 -3.06
N LYS A 28 2.25 3.56 -2.34
CA LYS A 28 3.68 3.74 -2.10
C LYS A 28 4.47 2.64 -2.81
N MET A 29 5.44 3.04 -3.62
CA MET A 29 6.38 2.13 -4.28
C MET A 29 7.67 2.06 -3.46
N ALA A 30 8.04 0.89 -2.98
CA ALA A 30 9.34 0.61 -2.40
C ALA A 30 10.28 0.06 -3.46
N VAL A 31 11.53 0.52 -3.46
CA VAL A 31 12.63 0.06 -4.32
C VAL A 31 13.84 -0.26 -3.47
N ILE A 32 14.29 -1.51 -3.55
CA ILE A 32 15.48 -2.02 -2.88
C ILE A 32 16.73 -1.53 -3.61
N HIS A 33 17.69 -0.97 -2.89
CA HIS A 33 19.02 -0.64 -3.38
C HIS A 33 20.09 -1.11 -2.37
N ASP A 34 21.37 -1.07 -2.75
CA ASP A 34 22.50 -1.53 -1.93
C ASP A 34 22.53 -0.96 -0.50
N LYS A 35 22.21 0.33 -0.33
CA LYS A 35 22.20 1.02 0.98
C LYS A 35 20.86 1.00 1.73
N GLY A 36 19.82 0.33 1.23
CA GLY A 36 18.51 0.31 1.89
C GLY A 36 17.32 0.28 0.94
N VAL A 37 16.28 1.06 1.29
CA VAL A 37 15.02 1.12 0.55
C VAL A 37 14.71 2.58 0.21
N HIS A 38 14.44 2.85 -1.06
CA HIS A 38 13.85 4.11 -1.53
C HIS A 38 12.34 3.95 -1.61
N ILE A 39 11.57 4.93 -1.15
CA ILE A 39 10.11 4.89 -1.18
C ILE A 39 9.59 6.11 -1.92
N LEU A 40 8.81 5.87 -2.97
CA LEU A 40 8.09 6.88 -3.73
C LEU A 40 6.60 6.77 -3.39
N ALA A 41 6.07 7.75 -2.67
CA ALA A 41 4.66 7.80 -2.29
C ALA A 41 3.91 8.75 -3.22
N LEU A 42 2.87 8.26 -3.92
CA LEU A 42 1.95 9.15 -4.63
C LEU A 42 1.17 9.97 -3.61
N THR A 43 1.32 11.29 -3.68
CA THR A 43 0.62 12.22 -2.81
C THR A 43 -0.47 12.92 -3.61
N PRO A 44 -1.74 12.85 -3.16
CA PRO A 44 -2.81 13.49 -3.90
C PRO A 44 -2.70 15.00 -3.86
N ASN A 45 -2.77 15.62 -5.03
CA ASN A 45 -2.87 17.06 -5.13
C ASN A 45 -3.74 17.45 -6.34
N PRO A 46 -5.07 17.62 -6.14
CA PRO A 46 -5.99 18.01 -7.22
C PRO A 46 -5.62 19.34 -7.89
N HIS A 47 -4.97 20.21 -7.12
CA HIS A 47 -4.68 21.59 -7.50
C HIS A 47 -3.28 21.76 -8.10
N SER A 48 -2.51 20.68 -8.22
CA SER A 48 -1.20 20.73 -8.85
C SER A 48 -1.32 21.10 -10.32
N VAL A 49 -0.66 22.19 -10.71
CA VAL A 49 -0.54 22.66 -12.10
C VAL A 49 0.61 21.98 -12.85
N LEU A 50 1.38 21.11 -12.18
CA LEU A 50 2.53 20.46 -12.78
C LEU A 50 2.09 19.28 -13.65
N ALA A 51 2.66 19.19 -14.86
CA ALA A 51 2.49 18.07 -15.79
C ALA A 51 3.28 16.80 -15.39
N SER A 52 3.47 16.59 -14.08
CA SER A 52 4.23 15.50 -13.47
C SER A 52 3.44 14.87 -12.34
N LEU A 53 3.71 13.62 -12.01
CA LEU A 53 3.10 12.93 -10.88
C LEU A 53 3.53 13.59 -9.57
N SER A 54 2.56 13.80 -8.68
CA SER A 54 2.75 14.33 -7.34
C SER A 54 3.23 13.20 -6.45
N CYS A 55 4.53 13.23 -6.12
CA CYS A 55 5.15 12.20 -5.31
C CYS A 55 6.05 12.77 -4.22
N SER A 56 5.97 12.17 -3.04
CA SER A 56 6.93 12.36 -1.95
C SER A 56 7.98 11.25 -1.97
N ARG A 57 9.23 11.60 -1.69
CA ARG A 57 10.35 10.66 -1.64
C ARG A 57 10.82 10.45 -0.22
N TYR A 58 11.04 9.20 0.14
CA TYR A 58 11.61 8.81 1.42
C TYR A 58 12.72 7.79 1.21
N SER A 59 13.57 7.62 2.21
CA SER A 59 14.58 6.56 2.22
C SER A 59 14.69 5.96 3.62
N ILE A 60 14.83 4.65 3.66
CA ILE A 60 15.14 3.87 4.84
C ILE A 60 16.53 3.28 4.61
N LYS A 61 17.48 3.58 5.50
CA LYS A 61 18.81 2.98 5.44
C LYS A 61 18.75 1.52 5.87
N THR A 62 19.61 0.68 5.31
CA THR A 62 19.72 -0.70 5.80
C THR A 62 20.11 -0.70 7.27
N ASP A 63 19.37 -1.48 8.05
CA ASP A 63 19.67 -1.67 9.46
C ASP A 63 20.93 -2.53 9.63
N SER A 64 21.80 -2.14 10.56
CA SER A 64 23.06 -2.84 10.83
C SER A 64 22.91 -3.98 11.84
N SER A 65 21.70 -4.29 12.32
CA SER A 65 21.49 -5.40 13.24
C SER A 65 21.84 -6.72 12.58
N PHE A 66 22.47 -7.56 13.40
CA PHE A 66 22.93 -8.88 13.01
C PHE A 66 22.33 -9.90 13.97
N PRO A 67 21.20 -10.53 13.61
CA PRO A 67 20.51 -11.47 14.50
C PRO A 67 21.43 -12.60 14.99
N CYS A 68 22.32 -13.09 14.13
CA CYS A 68 23.24 -14.17 14.46
C CYS A 68 24.50 -13.73 15.23
N SER A 69 24.59 -12.47 15.70
CA SER A 69 25.78 -11.98 16.44
C SER A 69 25.94 -12.63 17.81
N ASP A 70 24.82 -12.94 18.45
CA ASP A 70 24.78 -13.50 19.80
C ASP A 70 23.97 -14.81 19.81
N LEU A 71 24.67 -15.90 19.50
CA LEU A 71 24.15 -17.27 19.55
C LEU A 71 24.47 -17.98 20.87
N GLY A 72 24.90 -17.22 21.89
CA GLY A 72 25.30 -17.77 23.19
C GLY A 72 26.56 -18.64 23.14
N ILE A 73 27.38 -18.50 22.09
CA ILE A 73 28.68 -19.18 21.91
C ILE A 73 29.71 -18.10 21.59
N ASP A 74 30.86 -18.12 22.28
CA ASP A 74 31.93 -17.16 22.03
C ASP A 74 32.71 -17.51 20.75
N LEU A 75 32.25 -16.97 19.64
CA LEU A 75 32.87 -17.10 18.32
C LEU A 75 34.35 -16.67 18.30
N LYS A 76 34.74 -15.67 19.10
CA LYS A 76 36.12 -15.17 19.12
C LYS A 76 37.04 -16.17 19.78
N LYS A 77 36.57 -16.91 20.78
CA LYS A 77 37.32 -18.01 21.38
C LYS A 77 37.30 -19.25 20.49
N LEU A 78 36.15 -19.57 19.89
CA LEU A 78 35.97 -20.78 19.09
C LEU A 78 36.89 -20.79 17.86
N ILE A 79 36.98 -19.69 17.12
CA ILE A 79 37.73 -19.64 15.84
C ILE A 79 39.22 -19.99 15.96
N TRP A 80 39.86 -19.69 17.10
CA TRP A 80 41.28 -20.00 17.32
C TRP A 80 41.55 -21.45 17.70
N ASN A 81 40.50 -22.20 18.05
CA ASN A 81 40.58 -23.60 18.47
C ASN A 81 40.05 -24.59 17.43
N LEU A 82 39.42 -24.09 16.36
CA LEU A 82 38.92 -24.90 15.25
C LEU A 82 40.04 -25.31 14.29
N ASP A 83 39.80 -26.37 13.52
CA ASP A 83 40.66 -26.72 12.40
C ASP A 83 40.46 -25.74 11.22
N LYS A 84 41.38 -25.80 10.24
CA LYS A 84 41.35 -24.84 9.12
C LYS A 84 40.06 -24.94 8.31
N ASP A 85 39.54 -26.14 8.12
CA ASP A 85 38.35 -26.38 7.30
C ASP A 85 37.10 -25.79 7.96
N ASP A 86 36.93 -25.97 9.27
CA ASP A 86 35.80 -25.40 10.00
C ASP A 86 35.92 -23.86 10.12
N VAL A 87 37.13 -23.32 10.23
CA VAL A 87 37.36 -21.87 10.13
C VAL A 87 36.91 -21.33 8.77
N TYR A 88 37.27 -22.00 7.67
CA TYR A 88 36.85 -21.56 6.34
C TYR A 88 35.33 -21.65 6.14
N LYS A 89 34.67 -22.70 6.63
CA LYS A 89 33.20 -22.79 6.60
C LYS A 89 32.53 -21.63 7.33
N LEU A 90 33.04 -21.30 8.52
CA LEU A 90 32.53 -20.20 9.36
C LEU A 90 32.67 -18.84 8.65
N LEU A 91 33.79 -18.61 7.95
CA LEU A 91 34.03 -17.38 7.20
C LEU A 91 33.21 -17.29 5.91
N LEU A 92 32.90 -18.41 5.28
CA LEU A 92 32.05 -18.47 4.08
C LEU A 92 30.56 -18.23 4.40
N ASP A 93 30.09 -18.67 5.58
CA ASP A 93 28.76 -18.32 6.05
C ASP A 93 28.77 -16.92 6.68
N THR A 94 28.41 -15.91 5.90
CA THR A 94 28.35 -14.52 6.36
C THR A 94 27.39 -14.29 7.53
N SER A 95 26.44 -15.20 7.80
CA SER A 95 25.60 -15.14 9.00
C SER A 95 26.28 -15.69 10.26
N LEU A 96 27.36 -16.45 10.15
CA LEU A 96 28.11 -17.01 11.28
C LEU A 96 29.50 -16.39 11.43
N SER A 97 29.95 -15.66 10.41
CA SER A 97 31.27 -15.04 10.41
C SER A 97 31.42 -14.03 11.56
N PRO A 98 32.43 -14.16 12.42
CA PRO A 98 32.71 -13.20 13.47
C PRO A 98 33.26 -11.90 12.89
N ILE A 99 33.02 -10.81 13.60
CA ILE A 99 33.70 -9.53 13.33
C ILE A 99 35.12 -9.64 13.89
N LEU A 100 36.10 -9.83 13.02
CA LEU A 100 37.50 -9.97 13.40
C LEU A 100 38.16 -8.61 13.63
N PRO A 101 39.09 -8.47 14.59
CA PRO A 101 39.86 -7.26 14.77
C PRO A 101 40.61 -6.91 13.47
N LYS A 102 40.46 -5.67 12.98
CA LYS A 102 41.04 -5.16 11.71
C LYS A 102 40.36 -5.59 10.41
N THR A 103 39.14 -6.13 10.48
CA THR A 103 38.29 -6.33 9.29
C THR A 103 37.18 -5.30 9.25
N GLU A 104 36.80 -4.86 8.05
CA GLU A 104 35.60 -4.05 7.90
C GLU A 104 34.37 -4.93 8.19
N PRO A 105 33.38 -4.41 8.96
CA PRO A 105 32.15 -5.14 9.20
C PRO A 105 31.40 -5.36 7.88
N ILE A 106 30.83 -6.55 7.73
CA ILE A 106 29.99 -6.86 6.57
C ILE A 106 28.72 -6.02 6.68
N ASN A 107 28.47 -5.15 5.70
CA ASN A 107 27.26 -4.36 5.66
C ASN A 107 26.10 -5.24 5.15
N PRO A 108 24.99 -5.36 5.91
CA PRO A 108 23.81 -6.08 5.42
C PRO A 108 23.22 -5.40 4.19
N ASN A 109 22.65 -6.20 3.29
CA ASN A 109 21.88 -5.71 2.15
C ASN A 109 20.41 -6.06 2.30
N VAL A 110 19.53 -5.18 1.86
CA VAL A 110 18.10 -5.49 1.83
C VAL A 110 17.84 -6.54 0.75
N LYS A 111 17.24 -7.66 1.16
CA LYS A 111 16.93 -8.81 0.32
C LYS A 111 15.48 -8.81 -0.15
N GLN A 112 14.56 -8.40 0.71
CA GLN A 112 13.12 -8.43 0.44
C GLN A 112 12.42 -7.30 1.19
N VAL A 113 11.41 -6.71 0.55
CA VAL A 113 10.44 -5.81 1.18
C VAL A 113 9.03 -6.36 0.96
N ALA A 114 8.12 -6.11 1.89
CA ALA A 114 6.72 -6.44 1.73
C ALA A 114 5.82 -5.44 2.46
N TRP A 115 4.73 -5.06 1.81
CA TRP A 115 3.71 -4.17 2.37
C TRP A 115 2.65 -4.98 3.10
N SER A 116 2.22 -4.52 4.26
CA SER A 116 1.03 -5.05 4.91
C SER A 116 -0.23 -4.64 4.13
N PRO A 117 -1.35 -5.37 4.24
CA PRO A 117 -2.65 -4.82 3.89
C PRO A 117 -2.93 -3.59 4.76
N ILE A 118 -3.93 -2.79 4.36
CA ILE A 118 -4.42 -1.66 5.16
C ILE A 118 -5.09 -2.20 6.44
N ILE A 119 -4.37 -2.16 7.57
CA ILE A 119 -4.80 -2.75 8.85
C ILE A 119 -5.94 -1.92 9.49
N HIS A 120 -5.97 -0.61 9.23
CA HIS A 120 -6.92 0.31 9.83
C HIS A 120 -7.58 1.21 8.79
N LEU A 121 -8.91 1.19 8.74
CA LEU A 121 -9.70 2.09 7.89
C LEU A 121 -9.53 3.58 8.23
N LYS A 122 -9.18 3.90 9.48
CA LYS A 122 -8.99 5.29 9.94
C LYS A 122 -7.71 5.92 9.40
N ASP A 123 -6.60 5.18 9.49
CA ASP A 123 -5.28 5.70 9.09
C ASP A 123 -5.02 5.42 7.59
N GLN A 124 -5.64 4.39 6.99
CA GLN A 124 -5.40 3.94 5.60
C GLN A 124 -3.92 3.67 5.23
N GLU A 125 -3.05 3.48 6.21
CA GLU A 125 -1.62 3.27 5.97
C GLU A 125 -1.23 1.79 5.94
N CYS A 126 -0.33 1.45 5.02
CA CYS A 126 0.37 0.17 4.98
C CYS A 126 1.65 0.24 5.84
N LEU A 127 1.96 -0.85 6.54
CA LEU A 127 3.25 -1.05 7.19
C LEU A 127 4.25 -1.63 6.18
N LEU A 128 5.53 -1.29 6.34
CA LEU A 128 6.60 -1.83 5.49
C LEU A 128 7.46 -2.79 6.30
N SER A 129 7.55 -4.05 5.89
CA SER A 129 8.54 -4.99 6.43
C SER A 129 9.77 -5.03 5.53
N VAL A 130 10.96 -5.00 6.14
CA VAL A 130 12.26 -5.02 5.46
C VAL A 130 13.08 -6.18 6.01
N LEU A 131 13.50 -7.09 5.13
CA LEU A 131 14.33 -8.25 5.44
C LEU A 131 15.72 -8.09 4.81
N THR A 132 16.78 -8.24 5.60
CA THR A 132 18.16 -8.24 5.11
C THR A 132 18.65 -9.65 4.75
N ASP A 133 19.74 -9.73 4.00
CA ASP A 133 20.47 -10.98 3.70
C ASP A 133 21.08 -11.65 4.96
N MET A 134 21.32 -10.87 6.00
CA MET A 134 21.73 -11.32 7.33
C MET A 134 20.56 -11.81 8.22
N GLY A 135 19.33 -11.70 7.73
CA GLY A 135 18.13 -12.19 8.41
C GLY A 135 17.53 -11.23 9.45
N SER A 136 17.99 -9.97 9.47
CA SER A 136 17.32 -8.94 10.26
C SER A 136 15.98 -8.59 9.59
N LEU A 137 14.92 -8.57 10.39
CA LEU A 137 13.56 -8.32 9.93
C LEU A 137 12.88 -7.28 10.81
N ILE A 138 12.67 -6.10 10.23
CA ILE A 138 12.11 -4.95 10.92
C ILE A 138 10.85 -4.47 10.20
N ILE A 139 9.88 -4.01 10.98
CA ILE A 139 8.64 -3.40 10.49
C ILE A 139 8.67 -1.90 10.76
N TYR A 140 8.43 -1.12 9.72
CA TYR A 140 8.42 0.34 9.74
C TYR A 140 7.03 0.91 9.48
N ARG A 141 6.81 2.12 10.00
CA ARG A 141 5.64 2.96 9.71
C ARG A 141 6.06 4.38 9.42
N LEU A 142 5.31 5.05 8.53
CA LEU A 142 5.43 6.48 8.32
C LEU A 142 4.74 7.22 9.48
N MET A 143 5.49 8.02 10.24
CA MET A 143 4.98 8.89 11.29
C MET A 143 5.61 10.27 11.13
N ASN A 144 4.79 11.32 11.07
CA ASN A 144 5.26 12.71 10.93
C ASN A 144 6.30 12.88 9.79
N MET A 145 6.00 12.34 8.60
CA MET A 145 6.88 12.37 7.43
C MET A 145 8.22 11.62 7.57
N THR A 146 8.38 10.79 8.62
CA THR A 146 9.58 9.99 8.85
C THR A 146 9.23 8.51 9.03
N TRP A 147 10.07 7.61 8.50
CA TRP A 147 9.88 6.18 8.70
C TRP A 147 10.51 5.76 10.02
N VAL A 148 9.69 5.23 10.93
CA VAL A 148 10.08 4.82 12.27
C VAL A 148 10.02 3.31 12.39
N ASN A 149 11.04 2.71 13.03
CA ASN A 149 11.06 1.31 13.39
C ASN A 149 10.00 1.06 14.49
N LEU A 150 9.02 0.20 14.20
CA LEU A 150 7.99 -0.19 15.14
C LEU A 150 8.38 -1.41 15.98
N THR A 151 8.98 -2.42 15.34
CA THR A 151 9.31 -3.69 15.97
C THR A 151 10.32 -4.48 15.14
N SER A 152 11.23 -5.17 15.83
CA SER A 152 12.19 -6.11 15.27
C SER A 152 11.68 -7.53 15.46
N ILE A 153 11.22 -8.17 14.38
CA ILE A 153 10.75 -9.57 14.41
C ILE A 153 11.92 -10.51 14.66
N SER A 154 13.11 -10.19 14.15
CA SER A 154 14.33 -10.96 14.36
C SER A 154 14.75 -11.00 15.83
N GLU A 155 14.65 -9.88 16.57
CA GLU A 155 14.95 -9.87 18.00
C GLU A 155 13.96 -10.73 18.79
N LEU A 156 12.65 -10.55 18.55
CA LEU A 156 11.61 -11.36 19.17
C LEU A 156 11.79 -12.86 18.90
N TRP A 157 12.22 -13.20 17.68
CA TRP A 157 12.49 -14.58 17.29
C TRP A 157 13.72 -15.17 17.99
N ILE A 158 14.80 -14.40 18.11
CA ILE A 158 16.00 -14.84 18.83
C ILE A 158 15.71 -15.04 20.31
N ASP A 159 14.97 -14.15 20.94
CA ASP A 159 14.57 -14.31 22.34
C ASP A 159 13.72 -15.56 22.54
N HIS A 160 12.90 -15.93 21.56
CA HIS A 160 12.19 -17.20 21.57
C HIS A 160 13.14 -18.40 21.41
N CYS A 161 14.13 -18.32 20.51
CA CYS A 161 15.12 -19.38 20.28
C CYS A 161 16.02 -19.60 21.50
N LYS A 162 16.49 -18.52 22.14
CA LYS A 162 17.35 -18.52 23.34
C LYS A 162 16.76 -19.35 24.48
N LYS A 163 15.44 -19.32 24.64
CA LYS A 163 14.72 -20.12 25.65
C LYS A 163 14.84 -21.64 25.43
N LYS A 164 15.18 -22.09 24.23
CA LYS A 164 15.34 -23.49 23.85
C LYS A 164 16.81 -23.94 23.80
N TRP A 165 17.78 -23.04 24.00
CA TRP A 165 19.19 -23.39 23.90
C TRP A 165 19.67 -24.14 25.14
N SER A 166 20.42 -25.23 24.93
CA SER A 166 21.09 -25.98 25.98
C SER A 166 22.38 -25.28 26.44
N SER A 167 22.83 -25.60 27.66
CA SER A 167 24.18 -25.18 28.10
C SER A 167 25.25 -25.80 27.21
N ILE A 168 26.34 -25.06 27.02
CA ILE A 168 27.48 -25.40 26.17
C ILE A 168 28.69 -25.89 26.96
N ASP A 169 28.69 -25.77 28.30
CA ASP A 169 29.88 -26.00 29.14
C ASP A 169 30.43 -27.44 29.09
N THR A 170 29.66 -28.40 28.60
CA THR A 170 30.01 -29.83 28.52
C THR A 170 30.30 -30.32 27.11
N LEU A 171 30.24 -29.46 26.09
CA LEU A 171 30.40 -29.85 24.69
C LEU A 171 31.88 -29.88 24.27
N SER A 172 32.23 -30.82 23.40
CA SER A 172 33.50 -30.76 22.68
C SER A 172 33.51 -29.65 21.61
N LEU A 173 34.68 -29.20 21.14
CA LEU A 173 34.79 -28.15 20.12
C LEU A 173 33.99 -28.44 18.84
N LYS A 174 33.93 -29.71 18.41
CA LYS A 174 33.14 -30.11 17.23
C LYS A 174 31.64 -30.02 17.50
N GLU A 175 31.21 -30.37 18.71
CA GLU A 175 29.80 -30.26 19.11
C GLU A 175 29.40 -28.79 19.31
N GLU A 176 30.29 -27.94 19.84
CA GLU A 176 30.09 -26.49 19.91
C GLU A 176 29.89 -25.90 18.50
N MET A 177 30.71 -26.30 17.52
CA MET A 177 30.59 -25.85 16.13
C MET A 177 29.28 -26.32 15.49
N ALA A 178 28.91 -27.59 15.65
CA ALA A 178 27.64 -28.11 15.15
C ALA A 178 26.43 -27.40 15.78
N GLU A 179 26.50 -27.11 17.08
CA GLU A 179 25.46 -26.38 17.80
C GLU A 179 25.39 -24.92 17.34
N LEU A 180 26.53 -24.26 17.08
CA LEU A 180 26.58 -22.92 16.48
C LEU A 180 25.89 -22.89 15.12
N GLU A 181 26.23 -23.81 14.21
CA GLU A 181 25.61 -23.91 12.90
C GLU A 181 24.09 -24.15 12.99
N ARG A 182 23.68 -25.00 13.93
CA ARG A 182 22.27 -25.27 14.22
C ARG A 182 21.55 -24.01 14.72
N ARG A 183 22.09 -23.34 15.74
CA ARG A 183 21.52 -22.10 16.30
C ARG A 183 21.42 -21.00 15.24
N GLY A 184 22.47 -20.81 14.44
CA GLY A 184 22.46 -19.82 13.36
C GLY A 184 21.41 -20.14 12.29
N SER A 185 21.25 -21.43 11.94
CA SER A 185 20.24 -21.85 10.97
C SER A 185 18.81 -21.64 11.46
N HIS A 186 18.53 -21.84 12.75
CA HIS A 186 17.22 -21.53 13.33
C HIS A 186 17.01 -20.02 13.52
N ALA A 187 18.05 -19.26 13.86
CA ALA A 187 17.94 -17.82 14.10
C ALA A 187 17.76 -17.01 12.81
N LYS A 188 18.41 -17.41 11.71
CA LYS A 188 18.40 -16.64 10.47
C LYS A 188 17.05 -16.74 9.75
N ILE A 189 16.31 -15.63 9.76
CA ILE A 189 15.11 -15.46 8.94
C ILE A 189 15.53 -15.27 7.48
N THR A 190 14.85 -15.94 6.56
CA THR A 190 15.24 -16.04 5.14
C THR A 190 14.14 -15.65 4.18
N ALA A 191 12.88 -15.69 4.61
CA ALA A 191 11.72 -15.26 3.85
C ALA A 191 10.61 -14.75 4.77
N MET A 192 9.74 -13.90 4.23
CA MET A 192 8.59 -13.32 4.93
C MET A 192 7.39 -13.11 3.99
N CYS A 193 6.18 -13.08 4.55
CA CYS A 193 4.99 -12.54 3.88
C CYS A 193 3.91 -12.07 4.87
N TRP A 194 3.09 -11.11 4.43
CA TRP A 194 1.86 -10.70 5.12
C TRP A 194 0.68 -11.55 4.66
N SER A 195 -0.33 -11.73 5.51
CA SER A 195 -1.65 -12.14 5.02
C SER A 195 -2.34 -10.99 4.30
N CYS A 196 -3.16 -11.31 3.29
CA CYS A 196 -3.92 -10.30 2.54
C CYS A 196 -5.20 -9.82 3.26
N CYS A 197 -5.55 -10.40 4.41
CA CYS A 197 -6.76 -10.07 5.16
C CYS A 197 -6.46 -9.54 6.55
N VAL A 198 -7.35 -8.68 7.05
CA VAL A 198 -7.31 -8.10 8.40
C VAL A 198 -8.41 -8.74 9.24
N TYR A 199 -8.03 -9.26 10.41
CA TYR A 199 -8.89 -9.97 11.35
C TYR A 199 -8.88 -9.24 12.69
N ASN A 200 -10.02 -8.73 13.15
CA ASN A 200 -10.15 -8.06 14.45
C ASN A 200 -9.05 -6.99 14.68
N ASN A 201 -8.81 -6.10 13.70
CA ASN A 201 -7.75 -5.08 13.74
C ASN A 201 -6.32 -5.63 13.87
N SER A 202 -6.10 -6.86 13.41
CA SER A 202 -4.80 -7.51 13.35
C SER A 202 -4.61 -8.22 12.02
N VAL A 203 -3.37 -8.46 11.64
CA VAL A 203 -2.99 -9.15 10.42
C VAL A 203 -2.04 -10.29 10.79
N LEU A 204 -2.09 -11.38 10.03
CA LEU A 204 -1.13 -12.46 10.17
C LEU A 204 0.13 -12.12 9.39
N PHE A 205 1.27 -12.53 9.93
CA PHE A 205 2.56 -12.34 9.32
C PHE A 205 3.36 -13.63 9.47
N PHE A 206 4.00 -14.08 8.40
CA PHE A 206 4.67 -15.36 8.35
C PHE A 206 6.15 -15.15 8.08
N THR A 207 7.00 -15.87 8.79
CA THR A 207 8.45 -15.85 8.59
C THR A 207 8.96 -17.26 8.45
N ALA A 208 9.99 -17.46 7.63
CA ALA A 208 10.66 -18.75 7.53
C ALA A 208 12.17 -18.62 7.75
N THR A 209 12.76 -19.64 8.36
CA THR A 209 14.18 -19.67 8.74
C THR A 209 15.02 -20.52 7.80
N LYS A 210 16.34 -20.37 7.88
CA LYS A 210 17.32 -21.20 7.15
C LYS A 210 17.13 -22.69 7.47
N ALA A 211 16.77 -23.03 8.71
CA ALA A 211 16.50 -24.39 9.17
C ALA A 211 15.16 -24.98 8.69
N GLY A 212 14.31 -24.20 8.01
CA GLY A 212 13.00 -24.70 7.58
C GLY A 212 11.86 -24.49 8.57
N GLU A 213 12.10 -23.77 9.67
CA GLU A 213 11.05 -23.45 10.63
C GLU A 213 10.21 -22.28 10.09
N ILE A 214 8.89 -22.44 10.12
CA ILE A 214 7.91 -21.43 9.69
C ILE A 214 7.18 -20.94 10.93
N SER A 215 7.26 -19.64 11.19
CA SER A 215 6.68 -18.99 12.36
C SER A 215 5.52 -18.09 11.96
N PHE A 216 4.47 -18.13 12.77
CA PHE A 216 3.20 -17.46 12.56
C PHE A 216 3.06 -16.34 13.59
N TRP A 217 2.93 -15.12 13.11
CA TRP A 217 2.86 -13.92 13.94
C TRP A 217 1.52 -13.25 13.77
N ARG A 218 1.05 -12.63 14.85
CA ARG A 218 -0.10 -11.74 14.84
C ARG A 218 0.36 -10.33 15.16
N ILE A 219 0.05 -9.41 14.25
CA ILE A 219 0.43 -8.01 14.36
C ILE A 219 -0.85 -7.21 14.37
N GLY A 220 -1.16 -6.54 15.48
CA GLY A 220 -2.38 -5.76 15.62
C GLY A 220 -2.21 -4.57 16.55
N ARG A 221 -3.21 -3.71 16.63
CA ARG A 221 -3.15 -2.50 17.46
C ARG A 221 -3.89 -2.71 18.78
N ALA A 222 -3.20 -2.47 19.89
CA ALA A 222 -3.78 -2.39 21.23
C ALA A 222 -3.49 -1.01 21.81
N LEU A 223 -4.54 -0.25 22.16
CA LEU A 223 -4.42 1.06 22.84
C LEU A 223 -3.40 2.01 22.16
N LYS A 224 -3.51 2.16 20.83
CA LYS A 224 -2.62 2.93 19.94
C LYS A 224 -1.24 2.34 19.64
N ILE A 225 -0.79 1.30 20.35
CA ILE A 225 0.51 0.64 20.16
C ILE A 225 0.34 -0.60 19.27
N ILE A 226 1.26 -0.83 18.34
CA ILE A 226 1.30 -2.08 17.57
C ILE A 226 1.93 -3.17 18.43
N LYS A 227 1.19 -4.26 18.64
CA LYS A 227 1.61 -5.43 19.39
C LYS A 227 1.85 -6.58 18.42
N THR A 228 3.04 -7.17 18.53
CA THR A 228 3.46 -8.35 17.77
C THR A 228 3.52 -9.55 18.70
N ASN A 229 2.84 -10.64 18.35
CA ASN A 229 2.85 -11.87 19.13
C ASN A 229 3.15 -13.07 18.23
N LEU A 230 4.04 -13.96 18.69
CA LEU A 230 4.22 -15.28 18.08
C LEU A 230 3.02 -16.16 18.46
N LEU A 231 2.29 -16.66 17.46
CA LEU A 231 1.15 -17.56 17.64
C LEU A 231 1.58 -19.02 17.69
N HIS A 232 2.39 -19.43 16.71
CA HIS A 232 2.78 -20.82 16.51
C HIS A 232 4.06 -20.91 15.67
N SER A 233 4.76 -22.05 15.71
CA SER A 233 5.82 -22.39 14.75
C SER A 233 5.72 -23.85 14.34
N ILE A 234 6.05 -24.14 13.09
CA ILE A 234 6.07 -25.50 12.53
C ILE A 234 7.40 -25.75 11.86
N GLN A 235 7.88 -26.99 11.96
CA GLN A 235 9.05 -27.43 11.23
C GLN A 235 8.62 -27.95 9.85
N SER A 236 9.06 -27.30 8.79
CA SER A 236 8.95 -27.84 7.43
C SER A 236 9.99 -28.94 7.22
N ASP A 237 9.71 -29.85 6.30
CA ASP A 237 10.69 -30.79 5.75
C ASP A 237 11.58 -30.12 4.68
N LEU A 238 11.26 -28.89 4.27
CA LEU A 238 12.12 -28.07 3.44
C LEU A 238 13.16 -27.34 4.29
N GLN A 239 14.40 -27.31 3.83
CA GLN A 239 15.45 -26.44 4.38
C GLN A 239 15.72 -25.26 3.44
N MET A 240 16.42 -24.22 3.92
CA MET A 240 16.80 -23.05 3.14
C MET A 240 15.59 -22.42 2.43
N ILE A 241 14.54 -22.09 3.18
CA ILE A 241 13.34 -21.48 2.60
C ILE A 241 13.70 -20.10 2.02
N VAL A 242 13.36 -19.86 0.75
CA VAL A 242 13.72 -18.61 0.05
C VAL A 242 12.52 -17.71 -0.21
N LYS A 243 11.30 -18.29 -0.26
CA LYS A 243 10.06 -17.56 -0.48
C LYS A 243 8.92 -18.21 0.31
N VAL A 244 8.08 -17.35 0.86
CA VAL A 244 6.81 -17.71 1.50
C VAL A 244 5.75 -16.78 0.93
N HIS A 245 4.56 -17.29 0.67
CA HIS A 245 3.43 -16.50 0.20
C HIS A 245 2.13 -17.01 0.83
N TRP A 246 1.26 -16.08 1.24
CA TRP A 246 -0.04 -16.40 1.82
C TRP A 246 -1.16 -15.98 0.88
N PHE A 247 -2.14 -16.87 0.69
CA PHE A 247 -3.35 -16.59 -0.04
C PHE A 247 -4.59 -16.99 0.76
N SER A 248 -5.50 -16.05 0.99
CA SER A 248 -6.74 -16.30 1.74
C SER A 248 -7.84 -16.90 0.87
N ILE A 249 -8.34 -18.05 1.29
CA ILE A 249 -9.49 -18.75 0.69
C ILE A 249 -10.78 -18.27 1.36
N ALA A 250 -10.76 -18.21 2.69
CA ALA A 250 -11.83 -17.73 3.54
C ALA A 250 -11.25 -16.81 4.62
N GLU A 251 -12.09 -16.24 5.48
CA GLU A 251 -11.61 -15.40 6.58
C GLU A 251 -10.58 -16.16 7.42
N ASN A 252 -10.91 -17.34 7.97
CA ASN A 252 -9.99 -18.05 8.86
C ASN A 252 -9.20 -19.17 8.17
N ALA A 253 -9.06 -19.15 6.83
CA ALA A 253 -8.37 -20.22 6.12
C ALA A 253 -7.66 -19.74 4.84
N GLY A 254 -6.51 -20.33 4.55
CA GLY A 254 -5.73 -19.99 3.37
C GLY A 254 -4.63 -20.98 3.06
N PHE A 255 -4.00 -20.74 1.91
CA PHE A 255 -2.81 -21.47 1.46
C PHE A 255 -1.56 -20.72 1.89
N LEU A 256 -0.66 -21.43 2.56
CA LEU A 256 0.71 -20.97 2.78
C LEU A 256 1.64 -21.73 1.84
N LEU A 257 2.14 -21.02 0.84
CA LEU A 257 3.08 -21.56 -0.13
C LEU A 257 4.51 -21.28 0.31
N VAL A 258 5.37 -22.28 0.18
CA VAL A 258 6.75 -22.26 0.69
C VAL A 258 7.68 -22.86 -0.36
N ALA A 259 8.72 -22.12 -0.73
CA ALA A 259 9.74 -22.59 -1.67
C ALA A 259 11.13 -22.66 -1.03
N SER A 260 11.87 -23.72 -1.34
CA SER A 260 13.28 -23.89 -0.93
C SER A 260 14.26 -23.35 -1.97
N LEU A 261 15.51 -23.15 -1.55
CA LEU A 261 16.62 -22.82 -2.45
C LEU A 261 16.85 -23.91 -3.51
N GLU A 262 16.51 -25.16 -3.19
CA GLU A 262 16.64 -26.30 -4.10
C GLU A 262 15.55 -26.36 -5.19
N GLY A 263 14.61 -25.40 -5.19
CA GLY A 263 13.52 -25.31 -6.16
C GLY A 263 12.27 -26.11 -5.80
N LEU A 264 12.22 -26.74 -4.62
CA LEU A 264 11.02 -27.45 -4.15
C LEU A 264 9.94 -26.45 -3.74
N LEU A 265 8.67 -26.77 -4.03
CA LEU A 265 7.52 -25.93 -3.70
C LEU A 265 6.43 -26.74 -3.00
N LYS A 266 6.00 -26.28 -1.83
CA LYS A 266 4.91 -26.87 -1.06
C LYS A 266 3.80 -25.88 -0.76
N CYS A 267 2.61 -26.41 -0.60
CA CYS A 267 1.41 -25.70 -0.18
C CYS A 267 0.89 -26.33 1.13
N TYR A 268 0.75 -25.52 2.17
CA TYR A 268 0.09 -25.90 3.42
C TYR A 268 -1.31 -25.28 3.43
N THR A 269 -2.33 -26.10 3.61
CA THR A 269 -3.70 -25.61 3.80
C THR A 269 -3.93 -25.37 5.28
N ILE A 270 -4.05 -24.09 5.65
CA ILE A 270 -4.04 -23.65 7.04
C ILE A 270 -5.41 -23.10 7.39
N GLN A 271 -5.91 -23.49 8.56
CA GLN A 271 -7.03 -22.85 9.23
C GLN A 271 -6.51 -22.18 10.51
N CYS A 272 -6.68 -20.86 10.60
CA CYS A 272 -6.24 -20.07 11.74
C CYS A 272 -7.45 -19.45 12.42
N GLY A 273 -7.80 -19.89 13.63
CA GLY A 273 -8.77 -19.20 14.45
C GLY A 273 -8.18 -17.99 15.20
N THR A 274 -8.98 -17.45 16.14
CA THR A 274 -8.62 -16.23 16.87
C THR A 274 -7.61 -16.45 17.99
N ASN A 275 -7.44 -17.67 18.49
CA ASN A 275 -6.52 -18.00 19.56
C ASN A 275 -5.41 -18.95 19.10
N THR A 276 -4.32 -19.05 19.88
CA THR A 276 -3.20 -19.96 19.62
C THR A 276 -3.61 -21.43 19.54
N SER A 277 -4.68 -21.82 20.24
CA SER A 277 -5.29 -23.16 20.21
C SER A 277 -6.01 -23.51 18.91
N ASP A 278 -6.32 -22.53 18.08
CA ASP A 278 -7.22 -22.69 16.94
C ASP A 278 -6.46 -22.80 15.61
N PHE A 279 -5.15 -23.01 15.67
CA PHE A 279 -4.30 -23.21 14.50
C PHE A 279 -4.28 -24.68 14.08
N LYS A 280 -4.66 -24.97 12.83
CA LYS A 280 -4.65 -26.33 12.27
C LYS A 280 -4.13 -26.34 10.84
N ILE A 281 -3.21 -27.25 10.56
CA ILE A 281 -2.85 -27.63 9.20
C ILE A 281 -3.79 -28.75 8.78
N LYS A 282 -4.58 -28.53 7.73
CA LYS A 282 -5.50 -29.55 7.20
C LYS A 282 -4.79 -30.50 6.27
N ASP A 283 -4.12 -29.93 5.27
CA ASP A 283 -3.50 -30.69 4.19
C ASP A 283 -2.14 -30.08 3.83
N THR A 284 -1.28 -30.89 3.21
CA THR A 284 0.01 -30.45 2.69
C THR A 284 0.23 -31.10 1.32
N TYR A 285 0.49 -30.27 0.32
CA TYR A 285 0.71 -30.71 -1.06
C TYR A 285 2.10 -30.29 -1.55
N SER A 286 2.77 -31.19 -2.26
CA SER A 286 3.96 -30.84 -3.02
C SER A 286 3.53 -30.38 -4.42
N ILE A 287 3.66 -29.09 -4.69
CA ILE A 287 3.31 -28.50 -5.99
C ILE A 287 4.44 -28.76 -7.00
N TRP A 288 5.69 -28.67 -6.54
CA TRP A 288 6.87 -28.96 -7.34
C TRP A 288 7.87 -29.78 -6.53
N SER A 289 8.00 -31.06 -6.87
CA SER A 289 8.83 -32.03 -6.14
C SER A 289 10.23 -32.21 -6.74
N GLU A 290 10.52 -31.60 -7.89
CA GLU A 290 11.81 -31.77 -8.56
C GLU A 290 12.87 -30.84 -7.96
N ARG A 291 14.01 -31.41 -7.55
CA ARG A 291 15.18 -30.67 -7.08
C ARG A 291 16.00 -30.14 -8.26
N ASP A 292 15.42 -29.20 -9.00
CA ASP A 292 16.06 -28.57 -10.16
C ASP A 292 17.14 -27.54 -9.78
N ARG A 293 17.25 -27.19 -8.49
CA ARG A 293 18.17 -26.16 -7.96
C ARG A 293 17.93 -24.78 -8.58
N LEU A 294 16.75 -24.55 -9.11
CA LEU A 294 16.32 -23.24 -9.62
C LEU A 294 15.52 -22.53 -8.53
N LYS A 295 16.14 -21.49 -7.97
CA LYS A 295 15.53 -20.67 -6.92
C LYS A 295 14.23 -20.02 -7.41
N VAL A 296 13.17 -20.18 -6.64
CA VAL A 296 11.92 -19.42 -6.84
C VAL A 296 12.16 -17.95 -6.50
N SER A 297 12.07 -17.09 -7.52
CA SER A 297 12.33 -15.64 -7.40
C SER A 297 11.06 -14.85 -7.11
N TYR A 298 9.91 -15.33 -7.55
CA TYR A 298 8.59 -14.73 -7.31
C TYR A 298 7.52 -15.81 -7.20
N MET A 299 6.48 -15.52 -6.42
CA MET A 299 5.35 -16.40 -6.17
C MET A 299 4.14 -15.55 -5.76
N ASP A 300 3.00 -15.83 -6.36
CA ASP A 300 1.72 -15.19 -6.05
C ASP A 300 0.55 -16.10 -6.46
N VAL A 301 -0.62 -15.87 -5.86
CA VAL A 301 -1.84 -16.62 -6.17
C VAL A 301 -2.98 -15.66 -6.50
N TRP A 302 -3.65 -15.93 -7.61
CA TRP A 302 -4.68 -15.06 -8.16
C TRP A 302 -6.01 -15.79 -8.26
N LYS A 303 -7.08 -15.14 -7.79
CA LYS A 303 -8.45 -15.59 -8.07
C LYS A 303 -8.76 -15.37 -9.55
N CYS A 304 -9.24 -16.42 -10.21
CA CYS A 304 -9.85 -16.36 -11.53
C CYS A 304 -11.25 -16.99 -11.47
N GLU A 305 -12.07 -16.81 -12.51
CA GLU A 305 -13.43 -17.35 -12.54
C GLU A 305 -13.49 -18.87 -12.34
N THR A 306 -12.46 -19.60 -12.78
CA THR A 306 -12.41 -21.07 -12.80
C THR A 306 -11.67 -21.68 -11.60
N GLY A 307 -11.17 -20.88 -10.66
CA GLY A 307 -10.41 -21.35 -9.49
C GLY A 307 -9.26 -20.40 -9.10
N GLU A 308 -8.21 -20.94 -8.49
CA GLU A 308 -7.04 -20.17 -8.06
C GLU A 308 -5.83 -20.47 -8.96
N LEU A 309 -5.21 -19.44 -9.53
CA LEU A 309 -3.99 -19.56 -10.34
C LEU A 309 -2.76 -19.24 -9.48
N LEU A 310 -1.93 -20.24 -9.26
CA LEU A 310 -0.60 -20.07 -8.66
C LEU A 310 0.41 -19.75 -9.76
N VAL A 311 1.05 -18.59 -9.66
CA VAL A 311 2.12 -18.16 -10.56
C VAL A 311 3.43 -18.08 -9.80
N PHE A 312 4.46 -18.72 -10.31
CA PHE A 312 5.81 -18.58 -9.76
C PHE A 312 6.88 -18.53 -10.85
N VAL A 313 8.01 -17.95 -10.49
CA VAL A 313 9.13 -17.67 -11.41
C VAL A 313 10.38 -18.37 -10.94
N LYS A 314 11.02 -19.09 -11.87
CA LYS A 314 12.33 -19.72 -11.71
C LYS A 314 13.26 -19.22 -12.81
N GLU A 315 14.11 -18.25 -12.47
CA GLU A 315 15.02 -17.56 -13.41
C GLU A 315 14.32 -17.04 -14.69
N ALA A 316 14.43 -17.76 -15.82
CA ALA A 316 13.82 -17.40 -17.11
C ALA A 316 12.45 -18.06 -17.36
N PHE A 317 11.93 -18.83 -16.41
CA PHE A 317 10.71 -19.62 -16.57
C PHE A 317 9.59 -19.07 -15.69
N VAL A 318 8.43 -18.85 -16.31
CA VAL A 318 7.15 -18.62 -15.62
C VAL A 318 6.38 -19.93 -15.60
N LEU A 319 5.97 -20.36 -14.42
CA LEU A 319 5.13 -21.54 -14.23
C LEU A 319 3.79 -21.08 -13.67
N VAL A 320 2.70 -21.55 -14.28
CA VAL A 320 1.33 -21.25 -13.86
C VAL A 320 0.62 -22.56 -13.59
N PHE A 321 0.06 -22.71 -12.39
CA PHE A 321 -0.71 -23.86 -11.96
C PHE A 321 -2.15 -23.43 -11.66
N LEU A 322 -3.13 -24.20 -12.11
CA LEU A 322 -4.50 -24.10 -11.62
C LEU A 322 -4.63 -24.97 -10.38
N LEU A 323 -5.05 -24.36 -9.27
CA LEU A 323 -5.31 -25.02 -8.00
C LEU A 323 -6.81 -25.25 -7.81
N GLU A 324 -7.16 -26.35 -7.16
CA GLU A 324 -8.50 -26.55 -6.59
C GLU A 324 -8.64 -25.77 -5.28
N SER A 325 -9.87 -25.65 -4.78
CA SER A 325 -10.17 -25.06 -3.47
C SER A 325 -9.50 -25.76 -2.28
N THR A 326 -8.98 -26.97 -2.47
CA THR A 326 -8.18 -27.73 -1.50
C THR A 326 -6.70 -27.35 -1.50
N GLY A 327 -6.23 -26.65 -2.54
CA GLY A 327 -4.83 -26.31 -2.79
C GLY A 327 -4.10 -27.31 -3.68
N LYS A 328 -4.80 -28.36 -4.14
CA LYS A 328 -4.24 -29.38 -5.01
C LYS A 328 -4.05 -28.85 -6.44
N PRO A 329 -2.90 -29.07 -7.09
CA PRO A 329 -2.68 -28.66 -8.47
C PRO A 329 -3.45 -29.57 -9.46
N VAL A 330 -4.16 -28.96 -10.40
CA VAL A 330 -4.96 -29.64 -11.44
C VAL A 330 -4.18 -29.78 -12.74
N CYS A 331 -3.72 -28.64 -13.26
CA CYS A 331 -2.95 -28.56 -14.50
C CYS A 331 -1.98 -27.40 -14.43
N HIS A 332 -0.99 -27.40 -15.31
CA HIS A 332 0.03 -26.36 -15.34
C HIS A 332 0.43 -26.02 -16.77
N ALA A 333 1.03 -24.84 -16.91
CA ALA A 333 1.70 -24.39 -18.12
C ALA A 333 3.03 -23.74 -17.76
N VAL A 334 4.00 -23.87 -18.67
CA VAL A 334 5.32 -23.28 -18.53
C VAL A 334 5.58 -22.36 -19.71
N HIS A 335 6.08 -21.16 -19.43
CA HIS A 335 6.53 -20.22 -20.43
C HIS A 335 8.00 -19.86 -20.16
N ARG A 336 8.85 -20.09 -21.16
CA ARG A 336 10.25 -19.63 -21.12
C ARG A 336 10.32 -18.25 -21.75
N CYS A 337 10.75 -17.25 -20.99
CA CYS A 337 11.09 -15.97 -21.59
C CYS A 337 12.32 -16.14 -22.49
N SER A 338 12.34 -15.47 -23.64
CA SER A 338 13.46 -15.54 -24.59
C SER A 338 14.68 -14.72 -24.13
N ASP A 339 14.97 -14.73 -22.82
CA ASP A 339 15.98 -13.93 -22.16
C ASP A 339 16.67 -14.71 -21.01
N ILE A 340 17.70 -14.12 -20.41
CA ILE A 340 18.51 -14.73 -19.35
C ILE A 340 17.73 -14.86 -18.05
N LYS A 341 16.99 -13.80 -17.67
CA LYS A 341 16.34 -13.72 -16.37
C LYS A 341 15.15 -12.76 -16.38
N ILE A 342 14.08 -13.18 -15.71
CA ILE A 342 12.91 -12.34 -15.43
C ILE A 342 13.24 -11.41 -14.25
N SER A 343 13.07 -10.11 -14.44
CA SER A 343 13.31 -9.09 -13.42
C SER A 343 12.06 -8.76 -12.62
N SER A 344 10.86 -8.90 -13.20
CA SER A 344 9.60 -8.75 -12.46
C SER A 344 8.42 -9.40 -13.17
N ILE A 345 7.39 -9.67 -12.38
CA ILE A 345 6.05 -10.06 -12.81
C ILE A 345 5.04 -9.29 -11.96
N SER A 346 3.95 -8.85 -12.58
CA SER A 346 2.82 -8.22 -11.89
C SER A 346 1.51 -8.51 -12.61
N ARG A 347 0.46 -8.86 -11.86
CA ARG A 347 -0.89 -9.06 -12.40
C ARG A 347 -1.46 -7.75 -12.93
N VAL A 348 -1.95 -7.76 -14.16
CA VAL A 348 -2.64 -6.60 -14.77
C VAL A 348 -4.15 -6.76 -14.67
N ASN A 349 -4.66 -7.93 -15.01
CA ASN A 349 -6.06 -8.33 -14.84
C ASN A 349 -6.12 -9.86 -14.60
N ASP A 350 -7.30 -10.45 -14.69
CA ASP A 350 -7.52 -11.87 -14.35
C ASP A 350 -6.75 -12.84 -15.25
N ASN A 351 -6.51 -12.45 -16.51
CA ASN A 351 -5.93 -13.33 -17.53
C ASN A 351 -4.63 -12.79 -18.12
N SER A 352 -4.04 -11.73 -17.56
CA SER A 352 -2.83 -11.14 -18.11
C SER A 352 -1.85 -10.63 -17.05
N ILE A 353 -0.57 -10.79 -17.39
CA ILE A 353 0.57 -10.53 -16.53
C ILE A 353 1.50 -9.57 -17.26
N LEU A 354 1.92 -8.51 -16.61
CA LEU A 354 3.06 -7.72 -17.03
C LEU A 354 4.34 -8.42 -16.58
N MET A 355 5.21 -8.76 -17.51
CA MET A 355 6.51 -9.37 -17.26
C MET A 355 7.61 -8.47 -17.82
N THR A 356 8.67 -8.24 -17.03
CA THR A 356 9.89 -7.60 -17.50
C THR A 356 11.11 -8.51 -17.32
N THR A 357 12.11 -8.34 -18.16
CA THR A 357 13.38 -9.09 -18.10
C THR A 357 14.56 -8.17 -17.84
N CYS A 358 15.69 -8.74 -17.38
CA CYS A 358 16.89 -7.96 -17.08
C CYS A 358 17.44 -7.17 -18.28
N SER A 359 17.24 -7.64 -19.52
CA SER A 359 17.62 -6.88 -20.72
C SER A 359 16.70 -5.69 -21.03
N GLY A 360 15.66 -5.47 -20.21
CA GLY A 360 14.69 -4.37 -20.37
C GLY A 360 13.53 -4.69 -21.31
N ARG A 361 13.34 -5.95 -21.70
CA ARG A 361 12.14 -6.34 -22.47
C ARG A 361 10.92 -6.29 -21.57
N VAL A 362 9.86 -5.66 -22.06
CA VAL A 362 8.54 -5.61 -21.43
C VAL A 362 7.56 -6.41 -22.30
N CYS A 363 6.76 -7.27 -21.68
CA CYS A 363 5.79 -8.08 -22.39
C CYS A 363 4.55 -8.35 -21.53
N ILE A 364 3.42 -8.59 -22.17
CA ILE A 364 2.22 -9.12 -21.55
C ILE A 364 2.15 -10.62 -21.80
N LEU A 365 2.04 -11.41 -20.74
CA LEU A 365 1.75 -12.83 -20.80
C LEU A 365 0.26 -13.04 -20.58
N TYR A 366 -0.43 -13.63 -21.55
CA TYR A 366 -1.83 -14.01 -21.47
C TYR A 366 -1.95 -15.45 -20.98
N ILE A 367 -2.85 -15.66 -20.03
CA ILE A 367 -3.20 -16.97 -19.48
C ILE A 367 -4.56 -17.36 -20.05
N ASN A 368 -4.59 -18.43 -20.82
CA ASN A 368 -5.82 -18.96 -21.42
C ASN A 368 -6.08 -20.37 -20.91
N LEU A 369 -7.33 -20.65 -20.52
CA LEU A 369 -7.78 -22.00 -20.18
C LEU A 369 -8.61 -22.56 -21.33
N ILE A 370 -8.00 -23.46 -22.13
CA ILE A 370 -8.65 -24.07 -23.30
C ILE A 370 -8.82 -25.57 -23.02
N LYS A 371 -10.08 -26.04 -22.95
CA LYS A 371 -10.40 -27.46 -22.70
C LYS A 371 -9.67 -28.02 -21.46
N ASN A 372 -9.70 -27.30 -20.33
CA ASN A 372 -9.01 -27.63 -19.08
C ASN A 372 -7.47 -27.71 -19.16
N LYS A 373 -6.86 -27.17 -20.22
CA LYS A 373 -5.42 -27.01 -20.33
C LYS A 373 -5.05 -25.54 -20.30
N LEU A 374 -4.10 -25.18 -19.43
CA LEU A 374 -3.53 -23.85 -19.41
C LEU A 374 -2.60 -23.67 -20.63
N GLN A 375 -2.71 -22.52 -21.27
CA GLN A 375 -1.82 -22.08 -22.33
C GLN A 375 -1.35 -20.66 -22.05
N LEU A 376 -0.05 -20.44 -22.23
CA LEU A 376 0.60 -19.15 -22.01
C LEU A 376 1.09 -18.59 -23.34
N THR A 377 0.68 -17.38 -23.68
CA THR A 377 1.11 -16.66 -24.89
C THR A 377 1.62 -15.29 -24.54
N SER A 378 2.78 -14.89 -25.06
CA SER A 378 3.38 -13.59 -24.78
C SER A 378 3.25 -12.64 -25.96
N GLN A 379 3.04 -11.36 -25.65
CA GLN A 379 3.08 -10.26 -26.61
C GLN A 379 4.07 -9.21 -26.10
N GLN A 380 4.99 -8.78 -26.95
CA GLN A 380 5.94 -7.72 -26.60
C GLN A 380 5.22 -6.37 -26.50
N VAL A 381 5.64 -5.55 -25.53
CA VAL A 381 5.17 -4.19 -25.33
C VAL A 381 6.29 -3.24 -25.71
N ASP A 382 5.98 -2.31 -26.59
CA ASP A 382 6.92 -1.29 -27.03
C ASP A 382 7.25 -0.33 -25.89
N ASN A 383 8.51 0.08 -25.80
CA ASN A 383 8.98 1.06 -24.83
C ASN A 383 10.16 1.84 -25.42
N ASN A 384 10.40 3.03 -24.86
CA ASN A 384 11.45 3.94 -25.32
C ASN A 384 12.57 4.10 -24.28
N PHE A 385 12.75 3.11 -23.39
CA PHE A 385 13.74 3.23 -22.33
C PHE A 385 15.14 3.25 -22.90
N ASN A 386 15.99 4.13 -22.38
CA ASN A 386 17.41 4.10 -22.70
C ASN A 386 18.10 3.02 -21.88
N LEU A 387 18.47 1.92 -22.54
CA LEU A 387 19.07 0.74 -21.92
C LEU A 387 20.56 0.57 -22.23
N SER A 388 21.21 1.56 -22.87
CA SER A 388 22.59 1.40 -23.36
C SER A 388 23.60 1.02 -22.26
N HIS A 389 23.36 1.47 -21.03
CA HIS A 389 24.18 1.16 -19.84
C HIS A 389 23.32 0.73 -18.64
N MET A 390 22.05 0.39 -18.87
CA MET A 390 21.10 0.06 -17.81
C MET A 390 20.44 -1.28 -18.06
N ALA A 391 20.11 -1.99 -16.98
CA ALA A 391 19.31 -3.20 -16.96
C ALA A 391 18.07 -2.99 -16.10
N CYS A 392 17.01 -3.76 -16.36
CA CYS A 392 15.80 -3.73 -15.54
C CYS A 392 15.93 -4.68 -14.36
N TYR A 393 15.72 -4.18 -13.15
CA TYR A 393 15.83 -4.94 -11.90
C TYR A 393 14.50 -5.09 -11.16
N GLY A 394 13.46 -4.40 -11.60
CA GLY A 394 12.13 -4.53 -11.03
C GLY A 394 11.09 -3.79 -11.86
N ALA A 395 9.85 -4.24 -11.75
CA ALA A 395 8.69 -3.43 -12.08
C ALA A 395 7.57 -3.77 -11.09
N SER A 396 6.74 -2.78 -10.77
CA SER A 396 5.54 -2.98 -9.98
C SER A 396 4.43 -2.06 -10.50
N LEU A 397 3.19 -2.46 -10.21
CA LEU A 397 2.00 -1.75 -10.65
C LEU A 397 1.32 -1.08 -9.45
N SER A 398 0.74 0.10 -9.68
CA SER A 398 -0.07 0.79 -8.68
C SER A 398 -1.26 -0.03 -8.21
N ARG A 399 -1.97 0.45 -7.18
CA ARG A 399 -3.12 -0.26 -6.61
C ARG A 399 -4.12 -0.67 -7.69
N ASN A 400 -4.51 0.27 -8.55
CA ASN A 400 -5.47 0.05 -9.64
C ASN A 400 -4.79 -0.23 -10.99
N LYS A 401 -3.50 -0.58 -10.99
CA LYS A 401 -2.73 -1.05 -12.15
C LYS A 401 -2.60 -0.04 -13.30
N VAL A 402 -2.87 1.24 -13.05
CA VAL A 402 -2.77 2.30 -14.08
C VAL A 402 -1.36 2.84 -14.23
N ILE A 403 -0.58 2.91 -13.14
CA ILE A 403 0.82 3.32 -13.18
C ILE A 403 1.70 2.08 -13.05
N CYS A 404 2.70 1.99 -13.92
CA CYS A 404 3.78 1.01 -13.85
C CYS A 404 5.07 1.73 -13.47
N GLY A 405 5.70 1.33 -12.35
CA GLY A 405 7.03 1.77 -11.97
C GLY A 405 8.07 0.75 -12.39
N ILE A 406 9.00 1.12 -13.26
CA ILE A 406 10.09 0.28 -13.77
C ILE A 406 11.40 0.79 -13.18
N VAL A 407 12.18 -0.13 -12.59
CA VAL A 407 13.45 0.16 -11.95
C VAL A 407 14.58 -0.26 -12.87
N LEU A 408 15.39 0.72 -13.25
CA LEU A 408 16.60 0.56 -14.05
C LEU A 408 17.82 0.85 -13.18
N SER A 409 18.91 0.14 -13.42
CA SER A 409 20.21 0.37 -12.75
C SER A 409 21.35 -0.02 -13.68
N ALA A 410 22.55 0.49 -13.40
CA ALA A 410 23.75 0.23 -14.16
C ALA A 410 23.95 -1.28 -14.37
N ASN A 411 24.10 -1.70 -15.62
CA ASN A 411 24.31 -3.11 -15.99
C ASN A 411 25.79 -3.54 -15.98
N GLN A 412 26.68 -2.61 -15.69
CA GLN A 412 28.13 -2.76 -15.62
C GLN A 412 28.66 -2.05 -14.37
N ALA A 413 29.98 -2.16 -14.12
CA ALA A 413 30.61 -1.39 -13.05
C ALA A 413 30.27 0.10 -13.20
N PHE A 414 29.73 0.69 -12.13
CA PHE A 414 29.23 2.06 -12.18
C PHE A 414 30.38 3.03 -12.42
N ASP A 415 30.24 3.82 -13.49
CA ASP A 415 31.14 4.91 -13.82
C ASP A 415 30.34 6.21 -13.90
N HIS A 416 30.62 7.11 -12.96
CA HIS A 416 29.96 8.42 -12.84
C HIS A 416 30.25 9.36 -14.02
N LEU A 417 31.25 9.05 -14.85
CA LEU A 417 31.55 9.77 -16.09
C LEU A 417 30.64 9.35 -17.25
N ILE A 418 30.07 8.14 -17.20
CA ILE A 418 29.15 7.60 -18.21
C ILE A 418 27.69 7.80 -17.77
N LEU A 419 27.38 7.44 -16.52
CA LEU A 419 26.05 7.58 -15.92
C LEU A 419 26.14 8.49 -14.70
N ARG A 420 25.43 9.62 -14.71
CA ARG A 420 25.42 10.55 -13.57
C ARG A 420 24.91 9.89 -12.29
N ASP A 421 23.79 9.18 -12.40
CA ASP A 421 23.18 8.44 -11.32
C ASP A 421 23.17 6.95 -11.67
N PRO A 422 23.43 6.05 -10.71
CA PRO A 422 23.54 4.62 -10.97
C PRO A 422 22.20 3.98 -11.33
N SER A 423 21.08 4.53 -10.83
CA SER A 423 19.76 3.93 -10.98
C SER A 423 18.69 4.98 -11.33
N GLN A 424 17.61 4.52 -11.94
CA GLN A 424 16.46 5.33 -12.34
C GLN A 424 15.16 4.57 -12.12
N ILE A 425 14.11 5.26 -11.67
CA ILE A 425 12.75 4.76 -11.62
C ILE A 425 11.96 5.48 -12.70
N ILE A 426 11.41 4.73 -13.65
CA ILE A 426 10.53 5.22 -14.70
C ILE A 426 9.10 4.92 -14.30
N LEU A 427 8.27 5.95 -14.16
CA LEU A 427 6.82 5.82 -14.02
C LEU A 427 6.17 5.97 -15.39
N GLY A 428 5.44 4.95 -15.81
CA GLY A 428 4.70 4.93 -17.06
C GLY A 428 3.27 4.44 -16.91
N THR A 429 2.49 4.54 -17.99
CA THR A 429 1.11 4.06 -18.08
C THR A 429 0.95 3.07 -19.24
N LEU A 430 -0.07 2.22 -19.15
CA LEU A 430 -0.46 1.24 -20.17
C LEU A 430 -1.90 1.56 -20.67
N PRO A 431 -2.09 2.64 -21.45
CA PRO A 431 -3.43 3.16 -21.79
C PRO A 431 -4.25 2.22 -22.66
N GLU A 432 -3.61 1.31 -23.38
CA GLU A 432 -4.30 0.28 -24.18
C GLU A 432 -4.95 -0.81 -23.30
N ILE A 433 -4.47 -1.00 -22.06
CA ILE A 433 -4.98 -2.04 -21.15
C ILE A 433 -5.90 -1.44 -20.10
N VAL A 434 -5.49 -0.34 -19.47
CA VAL A 434 -6.21 0.27 -18.34
C VAL A 434 -6.69 1.65 -18.74
N LYS A 435 -8.00 1.83 -18.77
CA LYS A 435 -8.68 3.08 -19.13
C LYS A 435 -9.28 3.75 -17.87
N PRO A 436 -8.54 4.66 -17.20
CA PRO A 436 -8.97 5.23 -15.92
C PRO A 436 -10.39 5.80 -15.91
N LEU A 437 -10.76 6.57 -16.95
CA LEU A 437 -12.05 7.24 -17.00
C LEU A 437 -13.24 6.26 -17.03
N SER A 438 -13.15 5.18 -17.81
CA SER A 438 -14.25 4.22 -17.88
C SER A 438 -14.48 3.53 -16.55
N PHE A 439 -13.41 3.22 -15.81
CA PHE A 439 -13.53 2.65 -14.47
C PHE A 439 -14.16 3.62 -13.47
N LEU A 440 -13.74 4.88 -13.47
CA LEU A 440 -14.31 5.90 -12.58
C LEU A 440 -15.81 6.16 -12.82
N GLN A 441 -16.29 6.00 -14.06
CA GLN A 441 -17.69 6.20 -14.42
C GLN A 441 -18.59 5.01 -14.04
N THR A 442 -18.05 3.79 -14.06
CA THR A 442 -18.81 2.55 -13.77
C THR A 442 -18.68 2.09 -12.31
N SER A 443 -17.64 2.52 -11.61
CA SER A 443 -17.34 2.07 -10.25
C SER A 443 -18.22 2.77 -9.22
N ASN A 444 -18.64 1.99 -8.21
CA ASN A 444 -19.25 2.51 -6.99
C ASN A 444 -18.24 2.58 -5.83
N GLU A 445 -16.96 2.30 -6.08
CA GLU A 445 -15.93 2.39 -5.05
C GLU A 445 -15.66 3.84 -4.63
N SER A 446 -15.06 4.01 -3.45
CA SER A 446 -14.67 5.33 -2.95
C SER A 446 -13.56 5.92 -3.81
N LEU A 447 -13.64 7.22 -4.13
CA LEU A 447 -12.57 7.91 -4.84
C LEU A 447 -11.22 7.84 -4.10
N CYS A 448 -11.22 7.68 -2.77
CA CYS A 448 -9.98 7.50 -1.98
C CYS A 448 -9.13 6.34 -2.49
N THR A 449 -9.75 5.25 -2.95
CA THR A 449 -9.04 4.06 -3.41
C THR A 449 -8.58 4.18 -4.86
N MET A 450 -9.04 5.21 -5.59
CA MET A 450 -8.85 5.42 -7.03
C MET A 450 -7.93 6.61 -7.37
N TRP A 451 -7.00 6.94 -6.46
CA TRP A 451 -6.10 8.09 -6.60
C TRP A 451 -5.12 8.02 -7.76
N ASP A 452 -4.56 6.86 -8.02
CA ASP A 452 -3.67 6.66 -9.16
C ASP A 452 -4.38 6.95 -10.49
N PHE A 453 -5.67 6.60 -10.63
CA PHE A 453 -6.48 6.98 -11.80
C PHE A 453 -6.63 8.50 -11.93
N LEU A 454 -7.01 9.18 -10.85
CA LEU A 454 -7.24 10.62 -10.87
C LEU A 454 -5.96 11.40 -11.14
N GLU A 455 -4.83 10.95 -10.59
CA GLU A 455 -3.54 11.58 -10.81
C GLU A 455 -3.05 11.42 -12.26
N VAL A 456 -3.25 10.24 -12.87
CA VAL A 456 -2.95 10.03 -14.29
C VAL A 456 -3.82 10.93 -15.17
N LEU A 457 -5.12 11.03 -14.89
CA LEU A 457 -6.02 11.92 -15.64
C LEU A 457 -5.65 13.39 -15.47
N ARG A 458 -5.22 13.81 -14.28
CA ARG A 458 -4.73 15.18 -14.03
C ARG A 458 -3.53 15.49 -14.93
N VAL A 459 -2.52 14.63 -14.92
CA VAL A 459 -1.31 14.82 -15.73
C VAL A 459 -1.65 14.82 -17.21
N GLN A 460 -2.47 13.88 -17.69
CA GLN A 460 -2.89 13.83 -19.10
C GLN A 460 -3.70 15.07 -19.52
N THR A 461 -4.52 15.62 -18.63
CA THR A 461 -5.28 16.86 -18.88
C THR A 461 -4.35 18.06 -19.03
N ILE A 462 -3.37 18.20 -18.13
CA ILE A 462 -2.39 19.30 -18.18
C ILE A 462 -1.48 19.18 -19.41
N GLN A 463 -1.10 17.95 -19.78
CA GLN A 463 -0.36 17.67 -21.01
C GLN A 463 -1.20 17.79 -22.29
N LYS A 464 -2.50 18.08 -22.18
CA LYS A 464 -3.46 18.19 -23.30
C LYS A 464 -3.56 16.91 -24.14
N THR A 465 -3.19 15.74 -23.59
CA THR A 465 -3.33 14.43 -24.23
C THR A 465 -4.72 13.82 -23.99
N PHE A 466 -5.43 14.33 -22.99
CA PHE A 466 -6.82 14.02 -22.66
C PHE A 466 -7.56 15.32 -22.33
N VAL A 467 -8.82 15.42 -22.73
CA VAL A 467 -9.69 16.56 -22.36
C VAL A 467 -10.96 15.98 -21.75
N PRO A 468 -11.22 16.19 -20.44
CA PRO A 468 -12.41 15.63 -19.82
C PRO A 468 -13.69 16.29 -20.34
N GLU A 469 -14.74 15.53 -20.58
CA GLU A 469 -16.07 16.10 -20.82
C GLU A 469 -16.66 16.55 -19.47
N ILE A 470 -17.15 17.80 -19.41
CA ILE A 470 -17.72 18.37 -18.18
C ILE A 470 -19.19 18.67 -18.45
N GLU A 471 -20.06 18.00 -17.72
CA GLU A 471 -21.49 18.33 -17.68
C GLU A 471 -21.69 19.68 -16.99
N SER A 472 -22.50 20.54 -17.60
CA SER A 472 -22.77 21.89 -17.12
C SER A 472 -24.27 22.20 -17.04
N LYS A 473 -25.15 21.29 -17.48
CA LYS A 473 -26.60 21.46 -17.37
C LYS A 473 -27.04 21.27 -15.93
N ARG A 474 -27.56 22.33 -15.32
CA ARG A 474 -27.96 22.36 -13.91
C ARG A 474 -28.95 21.25 -13.53
N ALA A 475 -29.97 21.04 -14.36
CA ALA A 475 -30.94 19.96 -14.17
C ALA A 475 -30.30 18.55 -14.11
N VAL A 476 -29.20 18.32 -14.85
CA VAL A 476 -28.47 17.05 -14.78
C VAL A 476 -27.65 17.00 -13.51
N LEU A 477 -26.89 18.06 -13.20
CA LEU A 477 -26.06 18.17 -12.00
C LEU A 477 -26.86 17.90 -10.71
N ASP A 478 -28.07 18.44 -10.64
CA ASP A 478 -28.99 18.30 -9.49
C ASP A 478 -29.42 16.85 -9.19
N THR A 479 -29.33 15.98 -10.19
CA THR A 479 -29.71 14.55 -10.07
C THR A 479 -28.52 13.62 -9.84
N LEU A 480 -27.29 14.13 -9.89
CA LEU A 480 -26.10 13.31 -9.73
C LEU A 480 -25.90 12.90 -8.27
N SER A 481 -25.36 11.69 -8.08
CA SER A 481 -24.93 11.27 -6.75
C SER A 481 -23.71 12.06 -6.28
N VAL A 482 -23.52 12.15 -4.95
CA VAL A 482 -22.38 12.85 -4.33
C VAL A 482 -21.04 12.37 -4.88
N GLY A 483 -20.91 11.07 -5.16
CA GLY A 483 -19.70 10.50 -5.74
C GLY A 483 -19.42 11.04 -7.15
N LYS A 484 -20.46 11.13 -7.99
CA LYS A 484 -20.35 11.70 -9.35
C LYS A 484 -20.09 13.21 -9.33
N LEU A 485 -20.74 13.95 -8.42
CA LEU A 485 -20.48 15.38 -8.24
C LEU A 485 -19.03 15.63 -7.76
N THR A 486 -18.55 14.79 -6.84
CA THR A 486 -17.15 14.86 -6.37
C THR A 486 -16.20 14.59 -7.53
N LEU A 487 -16.40 13.52 -8.30
CA LEU A 487 -15.59 13.25 -9.50
C LEU A 487 -15.59 14.45 -10.47
N LEU A 488 -16.76 15.08 -10.68
CA LEU A 488 -16.88 16.27 -11.53
C LEU A 488 -16.05 17.45 -10.99
N LEU A 489 -16.02 17.70 -9.67
CA LEU A 489 -15.15 18.72 -9.05
C LEU A 489 -13.68 18.47 -9.34
N TRP A 490 -13.23 17.21 -9.33
CA TRP A 490 -11.86 16.86 -9.71
C TRP A 490 -11.60 17.17 -11.18
N MET A 491 -12.49 16.77 -12.09
CA MET A 491 -12.36 17.05 -13.53
C MET A 491 -12.35 18.56 -13.83
N ILE A 492 -13.19 19.35 -13.15
CA ILE A 492 -13.18 20.81 -13.24
C ILE A 492 -11.85 21.38 -12.73
N SER A 493 -11.34 20.87 -11.61
CA SER A 493 -10.05 21.31 -11.05
C SER A 493 -8.88 21.04 -12.01
N PHE A 494 -8.88 19.87 -12.68
CA PHE A 494 -7.87 19.53 -13.68
C PHE A 494 -7.92 20.47 -14.89
N LYS A 495 -9.13 20.79 -15.38
CA LYS A 495 -9.27 21.78 -16.46
C LYS A 495 -8.85 23.17 -16.03
N LEU A 496 -9.21 23.60 -14.82
CA LEU A 496 -8.78 24.89 -14.29
C LEU A 496 -7.26 25.01 -14.23
N ALA A 497 -6.55 23.92 -13.91
CA ALA A 497 -5.09 23.88 -13.89
C ALA A 497 -4.46 23.88 -15.29
N ALA A 498 -5.18 23.42 -16.32
CA ALA A 498 -4.70 23.32 -17.70
C ALA A 498 -5.16 24.46 -18.62
N GLU A 499 -6.16 25.24 -18.21
CA GLU A 499 -6.79 26.29 -19.00
C GLU A 499 -6.03 27.62 -18.88
N GLU A 500 -5.77 28.25 -20.03
CA GLU A 500 -5.04 29.51 -20.13
C GLU A 500 -5.98 30.68 -20.49
N ASP A 501 -7.18 30.39 -21.01
CA ASP A 501 -8.18 31.39 -21.42
C ASP A 501 -8.98 31.94 -20.22
N GLU A 502 -8.89 33.25 -19.96
CA GLU A 502 -9.55 33.92 -18.83
C GLU A 502 -11.08 33.79 -18.82
N LEU A 503 -11.73 33.83 -19.99
CA LEU A 503 -13.19 33.74 -20.10
C LEU A 503 -13.65 32.32 -19.75
N LYS A 504 -12.94 31.30 -20.25
CA LYS A 504 -13.23 29.91 -19.91
C LYS A 504 -12.93 29.62 -18.44
N LEU A 505 -11.85 30.18 -17.91
CA LEU A 505 -11.46 30.03 -16.51
C LEU A 505 -12.51 30.63 -15.57
N SER A 506 -13.08 31.79 -15.91
CA SER A 506 -14.21 32.38 -15.18
C SER A 506 -15.46 31.47 -15.20
N ARG A 507 -15.82 30.94 -16.37
CA ARG A 507 -16.94 29.99 -16.50
C ARG A 507 -16.73 28.71 -15.67
N LEU A 508 -15.52 28.14 -15.71
CA LEU A 508 -15.17 26.96 -14.92
C LEU A 508 -15.17 27.22 -13.42
N LYS A 509 -14.74 28.41 -12.97
CA LYS A 509 -14.84 28.82 -11.55
C LYS A 509 -16.29 28.90 -11.08
N ASN A 510 -17.17 29.49 -11.89
CA ASN A 510 -18.59 29.56 -11.55
C ASN A 510 -19.21 28.16 -11.47
N LEU A 511 -18.93 27.31 -12.46
CA LEU A 511 -19.39 25.91 -12.45
C LEU A 511 -18.84 25.13 -11.25
N ARG A 512 -17.55 25.32 -10.90
CA ARG A 512 -16.94 24.71 -9.71
C ARG A 512 -17.72 25.08 -8.45
N ASN A 513 -18.06 26.37 -8.29
CA ASN A 513 -18.82 26.85 -7.13
C ASN A 513 -20.23 26.24 -7.08
N GLU A 514 -20.92 26.15 -8.23
CA GLU A 514 -22.24 25.52 -8.30
C GLU A 514 -22.17 24.03 -7.87
N VAL A 515 -21.21 23.27 -8.40
CA VAL A 515 -21.04 21.85 -8.03
C VAL A 515 -20.60 21.69 -6.57
N GLU A 516 -19.76 22.58 -6.05
CA GLU A 516 -19.31 22.58 -4.65
C GLU A 516 -20.50 22.79 -3.69
N ILE A 517 -21.42 23.68 -4.03
CA ILE A 517 -22.68 23.88 -3.29
C ILE A 517 -23.50 22.58 -3.29
N LEU A 518 -23.65 21.89 -4.42
CA LEU A 518 -24.42 20.63 -4.50
C LEU A 518 -23.79 19.52 -3.66
N VAL A 519 -22.46 19.39 -3.67
CA VAL A 519 -21.74 18.42 -2.81
C VAL A 519 -21.99 18.72 -1.33
N LEU A 520 -21.82 19.98 -0.92
CA LEU A 520 -22.10 20.41 0.45
C LEU A 520 -23.57 20.19 0.83
N SER A 521 -24.49 20.43 -0.09
CA SER A 521 -25.92 20.15 0.08
C SER A 521 -26.16 18.70 0.47
N CYS A 522 -25.58 17.77 -0.29
CA CYS A 522 -25.74 16.36 0.00
C CYS A 522 -25.18 15.97 1.37
N HIS A 523 -24.04 16.56 1.78
CA HIS A 523 -23.45 16.33 3.10
C HIS A 523 -24.34 16.85 4.22
N PHE A 524 -24.84 18.07 4.10
CA PHE A 524 -25.70 18.67 5.11
C PHE A 524 -27.06 18.01 5.17
N PHE A 525 -27.65 17.60 4.05
CA PHE A 525 -28.89 16.82 4.03
C PHE A 525 -28.72 15.50 4.79
N LYS A 526 -27.65 14.76 4.51
CA LYS A 526 -27.34 13.50 5.20
C LYS A 526 -27.14 13.71 6.70
N ARG A 527 -26.37 14.73 7.08
CA ARG A 527 -26.14 15.06 8.50
C ARG A 527 -27.44 15.44 9.20
N THR A 528 -28.24 16.32 8.60
CA THR A 528 -29.54 16.72 9.15
C THR A 528 -30.43 15.51 9.36
N ALA A 529 -30.58 14.63 8.36
CA ALA A 529 -31.37 13.41 8.49
C ALA A 529 -30.89 12.51 9.65
N ILE A 530 -29.58 12.35 9.84
CA ILE A 530 -29.02 11.61 10.98
C ILE A 530 -29.37 12.29 12.30
N LEU A 531 -29.19 13.60 12.42
CA LEU A 531 -29.50 14.33 13.65
C LEU A 531 -31.01 14.28 13.98
N LEU A 532 -31.87 14.38 12.96
CA LEU A 532 -33.32 14.24 13.12
C LEU A 532 -33.73 12.85 13.63
N SER A 533 -32.97 11.80 13.28
CA SER A 533 -33.24 10.43 13.75
C SER A 533 -32.89 10.15 15.21
N LEU A 534 -32.17 11.07 15.89
CA LEU A 534 -31.72 10.91 17.28
C LEU A 534 -32.75 11.41 18.32
N GLU A 535 -34.05 11.37 17.99
CA GLU A 535 -35.24 11.81 18.75
C GLU A 535 -34.99 12.20 20.23
N ASN A 536 -34.75 13.50 20.47
CA ASN A 536 -34.59 14.19 21.77
C ASN A 536 -33.28 13.99 22.57
N THR A 537 -32.26 13.29 22.05
CA THR A 537 -30.96 13.14 22.73
C THR A 537 -29.84 13.99 22.11
N LEU A 538 -30.16 15.15 21.53
CA LEU A 538 -29.17 16.00 20.87
C LEU A 538 -28.29 16.74 21.88
N THR A 539 -26.97 16.69 21.68
CA THR A 539 -26.02 17.47 22.47
C THR A 539 -26.07 18.96 22.07
N LEU A 540 -25.55 19.85 22.93
CA LEU A 540 -25.44 21.28 22.61
C LEU A 540 -24.69 21.53 21.29
N PHE A 541 -23.62 20.76 21.04
CA PHE A 541 -22.86 20.80 19.80
C PHE A 541 -23.73 20.45 18.59
N GLN A 542 -24.55 19.39 18.69
CA GLN A 542 -25.44 18.98 17.62
C GLN A 542 -26.55 20.01 17.36
N LEU A 543 -27.12 20.61 18.41
CA LEU A 543 -28.11 21.68 18.29
C LEU A 543 -27.52 22.94 17.64
N GLN A 544 -26.30 23.33 17.99
CA GLN A 544 -25.58 24.44 17.34
C GLN A 544 -25.33 24.15 15.86
N SER A 545 -24.86 22.94 15.53
CA SER A 545 -24.66 22.51 14.15
C SER A 545 -25.97 22.57 13.35
N LEU A 546 -27.06 22.08 13.93
CA LEU A 546 -28.38 22.09 13.30
C LEU A 546 -28.91 23.52 13.08
N GLY A 547 -28.66 24.44 14.01
CA GLY A 547 -29.00 25.86 13.85
C GLY A 547 -28.25 26.54 12.70
N LEU A 548 -26.96 26.21 12.52
CA LEU A 548 -26.17 26.72 11.39
C LEU A 548 -26.62 26.11 10.07
N ILE A 549 -26.87 24.80 10.03
CA ILE A 549 -27.39 24.12 8.84
C ILE A 549 -28.78 24.66 8.49
N LYS A 550 -29.64 24.96 9.48
CA LYS A 550 -30.94 25.61 9.25
C LYS A 550 -30.79 26.95 8.50
N LYS A 551 -29.87 27.82 8.93
CA LYS A 551 -29.57 29.08 8.24
C LYS A 551 -29.07 28.84 6.82
N TRP A 552 -28.24 27.82 6.64
CA TRP A 552 -27.74 27.43 5.33
C TRP A 552 -28.84 26.91 4.39
N LEU A 553 -29.76 26.07 4.89
CA LEU A 553 -30.93 25.59 4.15
C LEU A 553 -31.86 26.75 3.75
N GLN A 554 -32.01 27.76 4.60
CA GLN A 554 -32.76 28.98 4.24
C GLN A 554 -32.08 29.73 3.09
N ASN A 555 -30.75 29.82 3.08
CA ASN A 555 -30.01 30.47 2.01
C ASN A 555 -30.08 29.71 0.67
N LEU A 556 -30.25 28.38 0.69
CA LEU A 556 -30.44 27.59 -0.54
C LEU A 556 -31.68 28.00 -1.35
N SER A 557 -32.68 28.63 -0.72
CA SER A 557 -33.88 29.10 -1.43
C SER A 557 -33.57 30.15 -2.52
N ASN A 558 -32.37 30.74 -2.49
CA ASN A 558 -31.89 31.66 -3.52
C ASN A 558 -31.22 30.95 -4.72
N LEU A 559 -31.11 29.62 -4.72
CA LEU A 559 -30.62 28.87 -5.88
C LEU A 559 -31.61 28.95 -7.06
N ASP A 560 -31.07 28.75 -8.26
CA ASP A 560 -31.87 28.69 -9.49
C ASP A 560 -32.93 27.58 -9.42
N ALA A 561 -34.12 27.84 -9.95
CA ALA A 561 -35.24 26.90 -9.95
C ALA A 561 -34.93 25.61 -10.73
N GLU A 562 -33.91 25.61 -11.60
CA GLU A 562 -33.40 24.40 -12.27
C GLU A 562 -32.84 23.36 -11.27
N TYR A 563 -32.48 23.75 -10.04
CA TYR A 563 -32.04 22.86 -8.96
C TYR A 563 -33.21 22.28 -8.13
N SER A 564 -34.26 21.82 -8.82
CA SER A 564 -35.53 21.40 -8.23
C SER A 564 -35.44 20.30 -7.15
N SER A 565 -34.57 19.29 -7.34
CA SER A 565 -34.35 18.17 -6.42
C SER A 565 -33.69 18.65 -5.12
N THR A 566 -32.63 19.45 -5.24
CA THR A 566 -31.93 20.05 -4.09
C THR A 566 -32.86 20.98 -3.32
N LEU A 567 -33.61 21.85 -4.01
CA LEU A 567 -34.58 22.77 -3.40
C LEU A 567 -35.68 22.01 -2.65
N THR A 568 -36.27 20.98 -3.27
CA THR A 568 -37.32 20.16 -2.64
C THR A 568 -36.83 19.47 -1.38
N THR A 569 -35.62 18.88 -1.44
CA THR A 569 -35.00 18.22 -0.28
C THR A 569 -34.70 19.22 0.83
N ALA A 570 -34.17 20.39 0.49
CA ALA A 570 -33.87 21.45 1.45
C ALA A 570 -35.13 21.94 2.17
N SER A 571 -36.23 22.19 1.43
CA SER A 571 -37.52 22.61 2.00
C SER A 571 -38.08 21.56 2.96
N SER A 572 -38.09 20.29 2.56
CA SER A 572 -38.59 19.19 3.40
C SER A 572 -37.80 19.05 4.71
N LEU A 573 -36.48 19.15 4.66
CA LEU A 573 -35.63 19.11 5.85
C LEU A 573 -35.79 20.37 6.71
N LEU A 574 -35.94 21.54 6.09
CA LEU A 574 -36.14 22.79 6.80
C LEU A 574 -37.43 22.78 7.63
N GLU A 575 -38.53 22.26 7.07
CA GLU A 575 -39.79 22.07 7.80
C GLU A 575 -39.63 21.15 9.02
N GLN A 576 -38.92 20.03 8.86
CA GLN A 576 -38.67 19.10 9.97
C GLN A 576 -37.80 19.74 11.07
N VAL A 577 -36.76 20.49 10.68
CA VAL A 577 -35.87 21.18 11.63
C VAL A 577 -36.60 22.32 12.37
N GLN A 578 -37.57 22.97 11.74
CA GLN A 578 -38.39 24.00 12.40
C GLN A 578 -39.24 23.43 13.56
N GLY A 579 -39.57 22.14 13.53
CA GLY A 579 -40.30 21.46 14.60
C GLY A 579 -39.49 21.20 15.88
N ILE A 580 -38.15 21.35 15.84
CA ILE A 580 -37.28 21.08 16.99
C ILE A 580 -37.18 22.32 17.90
N GLN A 581 -37.42 22.10 19.19
CA GLN A 581 -37.28 23.12 20.23
C GLN A 581 -35.82 23.31 20.65
N ASN A 582 -35.48 24.50 21.17
CA ASN A 582 -34.15 24.84 21.72
C ASN A 582 -32.98 24.90 20.72
N ILE A 583 -33.24 25.10 19.43
CA ILE A 583 -32.17 25.38 18.45
C ILE A 583 -31.65 26.82 18.67
N PRO A 584 -30.33 27.01 18.88
CA PRO A 584 -29.74 28.34 18.98
C PRO A 584 -29.98 29.18 17.72
N SER A 585 -30.52 30.39 17.88
CA SER A 585 -30.79 31.33 16.79
C SER A 585 -29.58 32.21 16.44
N ILE A 586 -28.69 32.43 17.40
CA ILE A 586 -27.54 33.33 17.30
C ILE A 586 -26.25 32.51 17.34
N GLU A 587 -25.32 32.82 16.43
CA GLU A 587 -23.95 32.33 16.49
C GLU A 587 -23.07 33.42 17.10
N LEU A 588 -22.25 33.04 18.09
CA LEU A 588 -21.30 33.95 18.74
C LEU A 588 -19.88 33.64 18.30
N CYS A 589 -19.05 34.67 18.19
CA CYS A 589 -17.63 34.53 17.92
C CYS A 589 -16.92 33.87 19.09
N SER A 590 -16.19 32.78 18.82
CA SER A 590 -15.50 32.04 19.88
C SER A 590 -14.31 32.79 20.51
N ILE A 591 -13.87 33.92 19.93
CA ILE A 591 -12.77 34.75 20.45
C ILE A 591 -13.31 35.93 21.28
N CYS A 592 -14.32 36.64 20.79
CA CYS A 592 -14.78 37.89 21.41
C CYS A 592 -16.26 37.90 21.82
N ASN A 593 -16.97 36.78 21.68
CA ASN A 593 -18.40 36.60 21.98
C ASN A 593 -19.36 37.58 21.28
N SER A 594 -18.88 38.32 20.28
CA SER A 594 -19.73 39.17 19.46
C SER A 594 -20.53 38.34 18.46
N GLU A 595 -21.73 38.80 18.14
CA GLU A 595 -22.62 38.11 17.20
C GLU A 595 -22.01 37.98 15.80
N ILE A 596 -22.27 36.85 15.15
CA ILE A 596 -21.94 36.59 13.75
C ILE A 596 -23.25 36.74 12.95
N PRO A 597 -23.40 37.87 12.23
CA PRO A 597 -24.71 38.29 11.71
C PRO A 597 -25.18 37.46 10.50
N LEU A 598 -24.25 36.90 9.71
CA LEU A 598 -24.57 36.23 8.45
C LEU A 598 -23.70 34.99 8.22
N LEU A 599 -24.32 33.94 7.68
CA LEU A 599 -23.62 32.78 7.12
C LEU A 599 -23.32 33.02 5.64
N ASN A 600 -22.37 33.93 5.37
CA ASN A 600 -21.97 34.29 4.00
C ASN A 600 -20.92 33.33 3.41
N ASP A 601 -20.16 32.63 4.26
CA ASP A 601 -19.10 31.71 3.86
C ASP A 601 -19.17 30.44 4.72
N HIS A 602 -19.00 29.29 4.09
CA HIS A 602 -19.04 27.97 4.72
C HIS A 602 -17.69 27.46 5.21
N TYR A 603 -16.58 28.10 4.83
CA TYR A 603 -15.22 27.81 5.31
C TYR A 603 -14.78 28.69 6.47
N TYR A 604 -15.33 29.90 6.61
CA TYR A 604 -15.00 30.78 7.71
C TYR A 604 -16.19 31.56 8.24
N SER A 605 -16.09 31.92 9.51
CA SER A 605 -16.95 32.89 10.17
C SER A 605 -16.20 34.20 10.31
N LEU A 606 -16.90 35.33 10.12
CA LEU A 606 -16.35 36.68 10.31
C LEU A 606 -17.25 37.42 11.28
N CYS A 607 -16.73 37.75 12.46
CA CYS A 607 -17.50 38.50 13.44
C CYS A 607 -17.46 40.01 13.18
N VAL A 608 -18.34 40.76 13.83
CA VAL A 608 -18.41 42.23 13.72
C VAL A 608 -17.10 42.96 14.11
N ASN A 609 -16.26 42.32 14.93
CA ASN A 609 -14.95 42.84 15.32
C ASN A 609 -13.81 42.41 14.38
N GLY A 610 -14.11 41.74 13.27
CA GLY A 610 -13.12 41.36 12.25
C GLY A 610 -12.36 40.06 12.48
N HIS A 611 -12.69 39.28 13.53
CA HIS A 611 -12.08 37.96 13.71
C HIS A 611 -12.57 36.98 12.64
N LYS A 612 -11.62 36.37 11.92
CA LYS A 612 -11.87 35.33 10.91
C LYS A 612 -11.53 33.95 11.48
N ILE A 613 -12.54 33.11 11.70
CA ILE A 613 -12.38 31.80 12.34
C ILE A 613 -12.85 30.71 11.38
N PRO A 614 -12.05 29.66 11.12
CA PRO A 614 -12.44 28.60 10.20
C PRO A 614 -13.67 27.83 10.71
N ARG A 615 -14.44 27.26 9.79
CA ARG A 615 -15.60 26.40 10.06
C ARG A 615 -15.29 24.95 9.75
N CYS A 616 -15.91 24.05 10.50
CA CYS A 616 -15.96 22.64 10.19
C CYS A 616 -16.85 22.41 8.96
N SER A 617 -16.34 21.76 7.92
CA SER A 617 -17.14 21.50 6.72
C SER A 617 -18.17 20.39 6.86
N LEU A 618 -18.21 19.70 8.01
CA LEU A 618 -19.27 18.75 8.34
C LEU A 618 -20.40 19.40 9.13
N SER A 619 -20.09 20.28 10.10
CA SER A 619 -21.06 20.81 11.07
C SER A 619 -21.31 22.32 10.97
N LEU A 620 -20.52 23.05 10.17
CA LEU A 620 -20.43 24.50 10.08
C LEU A 620 -19.95 25.22 11.34
N ILE A 621 -19.74 24.50 12.45
CA ILE A 621 -19.28 25.07 13.73
C ILE A 621 -17.85 25.60 13.59
N GLN A 622 -17.53 26.68 14.30
CA GLN A 622 -16.20 27.26 14.38
C GLN A 622 -15.16 26.25 14.91
N CYS A 623 -14.05 26.10 14.21
CA CYS A 623 -12.89 25.28 14.61
C CYS A 623 -11.86 26.15 15.32
N ASN A 624 -12.13 26.52 16.57
CA ASN A 624 -11.20 27.27 17.43
C ASN A 624 -10.49 26.41 18.48
N GLU A 625 -11.01 25.20 18.76
CA GLU A 625 -10.48 24.30 19.77
C GLU A 625 -9.53 23.25 19.16
N VAL A 626 -8.39 23.01 19.82
CA VAL A 626 -7.42 21.96 19.47
C VAL A 626 -7.66 20.76 20.39
N PRO A 627 -7.77 19.52 19.86
CA PRO A 627 -7.50 19.13 18.48
C PRO A 627 -8.69 19.36 17.53
N TYR A 628 -8.39 19.84 16.33
CA TYR A 628 -9.26 19.76 15.14
C TYR A 628 -8.53 18.96 14.06
N PHE A 629 -9.25 18.50 13.05
CA PHE A 629 -8.70 17.69 11.97
C PHE A 629 -8.61 18.47 10.66
N ILE A 630 -7.60 18.16 9.85
CA ILE A 630 -7.41 18.73 8.52
C ILE A 630 -7.37 17.61 7.49
N CYS A 631 -8.14 17.73 6.42
CA CYS A 631 -8.06 16.81 5.29
C CYS A 631 -6.70 16.93 4.62
N GLY A 632 -5.91 15.85 4.65
CA GLY A 632 -4.60 15.80 3.97
C GLY A 632 -4.67 15.96 2.45
N GLN A 633 -5.86 15.93 1.85
CA GLN A 633 -6.06 15.97 0.40
C GLN A 633 -6.62 17.30 -0.10
N CYS A 634 -7.67 17.82 0.54
CA CYS A 634 -8.30 19.09 0.15
C CYS A 634 -8.08 20.24 1.15
N GLY A 635 -7.39 19.99 2.26
CA GLY A 635 -7.08 21.00 3.28
C GLY A 635 -8.29 21.45 4.12
N VAL A 636 -9.45 20.83 3.93
CA VAL A 636 -10.69 21.19 4.60
C VAL A 636 -10.68 20.78 6.08
N LEU A 637 -11.27 21.61 6.94
CA LEU A 637 -11.24 21.47 8.39
C LEU A 637 -12.46 20.71 8.93
N ALA A 638 -12.23 19.89 9.96
CA ALA A 638 -13.29 19.21 10.70
C ALA A 638 -13.09 19.34 12.22
N HIS A 639 -14.18 19.68 12.92
CA HIS A 639 -14.22 19.70 14.38
C HIS A 639 -14.14 18.27 14.93
N SER A 640 -13.43 18.04 16.03
CA SER A 640 -13.23 16.73 16.64
C SER A 640 -14.54 15.97 16.91
N LEU A 641 -15.48 16.63 17.60
CA LEU A 641 -16.83 16.10 17.88
C LEU A 641 -17.62 15.73 16.60
N SER A 642 -17.44 16.46 15.48
CA SER A 642 -18.09 16.09 14.22
C SER A 642 -17.60 14.76 13.67
N VAL A 643 -16.31 14.46 13.86
CA VAL A 643 -15.68 13.21 13.39
C VAL A 643 -16.04 12.03 14.30
N GLU A 644 -16.21 12.26 15.60
CA GLU A 644 -16.67 11.24 16.55
C GLU A 644 -18.12 10.81 16.27
N ASP A 645 -19.00 11.77 15.98
CA ASP A 645 -20.40 11.53 15.60
C ASP A 645 -20.53 10.77 14.26
N PHE A 646 -19.64 11.04 13.30
CA PHE A 646 -19.61 10.39 11.99
C PHE A 646 -18.54 9.28 11.96
N LYS A 647 -18.89 8.08 12.42
CA LYS A 647 -18.03 6.88 12.33
C LYS A 647 -17.54 6.54 10.92
N ILE A 648 -18.09 7.16 9.87
CA ILE A 648 -17.65 7.02 8.47
C ILE A 648 -17.83 8.38 7.77
N MET A 649 -16.73 9.07 7.45
CA MET A 649 -16.79 10.16 6.48
C MET A 649 -16.84 9.59 5.07
N TYR A 650 -17.90 9.95 4.35
CA TYR A 650 -18.01 9.83 2.89
C TYR A 650 -17.71 11.20 2.24
N SER A 651 -16.72 11.93 2.72
CA SER A 651 -15.91 12.71 1.77
C SER A 651 -14.87 11.73 1.22
N GLY A 652 -14.45 11.88 -0.03
CA GLY A 652 -13.37 11.06 -0.60
C GLY A 652 -12.01 11.29 0.05
N SER A 653 -11.92 11.39 1.39
CA SER A 653 -10.72 11.71 2.13
C SER A 653 -10.75 11.16 3.56
N SER A 654 -9.76 10.33 3.92
CA SER A 654 -9.36 10.10 5.31
C SER A 654 -8.47 11.26 5.80
N LEU A 655 -8.62 11.63 7.08
CA LEU A 655 -7.86 12.68 7.76
C LEU A 655 -6.59 12.09 8.39
N ASP A 656 -5.49 12.85 8.36
CA ASP A 656 -4.31 12.64 9.21
C ASP A 656 -4.52 13.28 10.61
#